data_AF-A0A926X420-F1
#
_entry.id   AF-A0A926X420-F1
#
_cell.length_a   1.000
_cell.length_b   1.000
_cell.length_c   1.000
_cell.angle_alpha   90.00
_cell.angle_beta   90.00
_cell.angle_gamma   90.00
#
_symmetry.space_group_name_H-M   'P 1'
#
loop_
_entity.id
_entity.type
_entity.pdbx_description
1 polymer ?
#
loop_
_entity_poly.entity_id
_entity_poly.type
_entity_poly.pdbx_seq_one_letter_code
_entity_poly.pdbx_strand_id
1 'polypeptide(L)'
;MVTTNTSQQSTQVGTNLDSVTYYSTQLPFIDLFKASAPWVTQTNTTWDTKESSKLDLDANGWVRSLPQSGANFTKVGTLMNRVGGNYPGGRYVVLYEGEGTIQYGSDAKRNVAASTPGRDVIDVTPSNAGIYLAITATDPNRTGNYIRNIRVVPEAYEQTYQTQIFNPELIEKIDDFSSFRFMDWMRTNNSDQGDWNNRPRLEDSTYATGKGVPIEVMIELANKTGKDPWFTIPHQATDEYITNFAKLVKEKLNPNLKVHVEYSNEVWNPIFEQYQWVTEQAAKEGMQWYQWYARRTEQIGDIWDSVLGNDRVDTVLSGQSGNAWVAGQALNTVKQYDPNYTVDSLAIAPYVSLRASQANAAEIEGWTQDPDGGLNKVFQEINQGGVLSNGKPGGALAAALDHVTKHATLSDQYGLDLVAYEGGQHLDTNQDGTENNQAITDLFIQANRDPRMGEVYRKYLEGLQERGLDTFMNFVAIGQPSRWGSWGALEHVGQDSSPKYDALIDFINQNAPVVSTPVDPPPTDPTTPVVSTPVNPTLTDPNNGGTLPTDSPLVEPTITGETLPTDPNTLGATPVMPSPADPTFVNNPINSSGNSISMTPTAIPTLSGGNQPNPIAAVRPRNIFTRSGVINLRKLDLNQDGRIDRTVKLSFSDIHSNALYNNSVGFYKVANTRGDVLDPVSGTLIQPGKAGYARAALQQRLRGVNLTRDTGDVTVRTSTNTLLAPFLIANSTPGEYLSKDANGSEKIPHAYFAFRGANADRARHVRVLNGNTFGFEDLWRGGDKDFDDFAFKVTAQPV
;
A
#
# COMPACT_ATOMS: atom_id res chain seq x y z
N MET A 1 -51.07 17.53 9.89
CA MET A 1 -49.97 16.56 9.95
C MET A 1 -49.37 16.50 8.56
N VAL A 2 -48.21 17.12 8.36
CA VAL A 2 -47.45 16.97 7.12
C VAL A 2 -46.59 15.74 7.35
N THR A 3 -46.97 14.60 6.77
CA THR A 3 -46.13 13.42 6.71
C THR A 3 -45.05 13.67 5.66
N THR A 4 -43.89 14.12 6.10
CA THR A 4 -42.65 14.05 5.31
C THR A 4 -42.24 12.58 5.25
N ASN A 5 -42.67 11.88 4.20
CA ASN A 5 -42.02 10.64 3.76
C ASN A 5 -40.69 11.02 3.11
N THR A 6 -39.66 11.28 3.92
CA THR A 6 -38.29 11.08 3.46
C THR A 6 -38.00 9.60 3.67
N SER A 7 -38.00 8.81 2.59
CA SER A 7 -37.37 7.49 2.63
C SER A 7 -35.90 7.73 2.94
N GLN A 8 -35.52 7.60 4.21
CA GLN A 8 -34.12 7.68 4.61
C GLN A 8 -33.40 6.54 3.88
N GLN A 9 -32.50 6.90 2.96
CA GLN A 9 -31.65 5.94 2.27
C GLN A 9 -30.86 5.18 3.34
N SER A 10 -30.89 3.85 3.28
CA SER A 10 -30.16 3.04 4.24
C SER A 10 -28.66 3.11 3.93
N THR A 11 -27.85 3.11 4.99
CA THR A 11 -26.39 3.03 4.88
C THR A 11 -25.99 1.72 4.20
N GLN A 12 -25.30 1.83 3.08
CA GLN A 12 -24.68 0.69 2.43
C GLN A 12 -23.43 0.26 3.20
N VAL A 13 -23.15 -1.04 3.25
CA VAL A 13 -21.96 -1.59 3.91
C VAL A 13 -21.06 -2.24 2.88
N GLY A 14 -19.89 -1.63 2.66
CA GLY A 14 -18.79 -2.21 1.91
C GLY A 14 -17.67 -2.69 2.84
N THR A 15 -16.57 -3.15 2.25
CA THR A 15 -15.39 -3.59 3.01
C THR A 15 -14.10 -3.32 2.24
N ASN A 16 -12.99 -3.03 2.93
CA ASN A 16 -11.68 -3.12 2.26
C ASN A 16 -11.23 -4.58 2.19
N LEU A 17 -10.34 -4.86 1.24
CA LEU A 17 -9.70 -6.15 1.09
C LEU A 17 -8.27 -6.10 1.63
N ASP A 18 -7.90 -7.09 2.45
CA ASP A 18 -6.57 -7.18 3.07
C ASP A 18 -5.45 -7.36 2.04
N SER A 19 -4.23 -6.99 2.45
CA SER A 19 -3.02 -7.10 1.65
C SER A 19 -2.80 -8.51 1.08
N VAL A 20 -2.57 -8.59 -0.24
CA VAL A 20 -2.12 -9.85 -0.86
C VAL A 20 -0.69 -10.15 -0.43
N THR A 21 -0.54 -11.23 0.36
CA THR A 21 0.75 -11.75 0.83
C THR A 21 0.60 -13.21 1.25
N TYR A 22 1.73 -13.93 1.33
CA TYR A 22 1.77 -15.36 1.61
C TYR A 22 1.27 -15.74 3.02
N TYR A 23 1.09 -14.76 3.90
CA TYR A 23 0.58 -14.93 5.26
C TYR A 23 -0.76 -14.22 5.49
N SER A 24 -1.42 -13.73 4.44
CA SER A 24 -2.79 -13.21 4.58
C SER A 24 -3.77 -14.38 4.63
N THR A 25 -4.64 -14.37 5.65
CA THR A 25 -5.71 -15.37 5.80
C THR A 25 -6.91 -15.14 4.88
N GLN A 26 -6.87 -14.09 4.05
CA GLN A 26 -7.91 -13.80 3.06
C GLN A 26 -7.89 -14.80 1.87
N LEU A 27 -6.71 -15.31 1.51
CA LEU A 27 -6.50 -16.31 0.44
C LEU A 27 -7.31 -16.04 -0.85
N PRO A 28 -7.08 -14.91 -1.54
CA PRO A 28 -8.01 -14.45 -2.57
C PRO A 28 -7.97 -15.22 -3.89
N PHE A 29 -6.88 -15.92 -4.20
CA PHE A 29 -6.66 -16.50 -5.53
C PHE A 29 -6.65 -18.03 -5.51
N ILE A 30 -7.15 -18.65 -6.57
CA ILE A 30 -7.00 -20.09 -6.82
C ILE A 30 -5.55 -20.42 -7.16
N ASP A 31 -4.88 -19.57 -7.95
CA ASP A 31 -3.43 -19.66 -8.15
C ASP A 31 -2.71 -19.06 -6.95
N LEU A 32 -2.30 -19.93 -6.03
CA LEU A 32 -1.60 -19.56 -4.80
C LEU A 32 -0.29 -18.80 -5.09
N PHE A 33 0.30 -19.02 -6.27
CA PHE A 33 1.56 -18.39 -6.63
C PHE A 33 1.39 -16.86 -6.80
N LYS A 34 0.19 -16.38 -7.13
CA LYS A 34 -0.10 -14.93 -7.21
C LYS A 34 -0.04 -14.21 -5.86
N ALA A 35 -0.17 -14.95 -4.76
CA ALA A 35 0.03 -14.44 -3.40
C ALA A 35 1.36 -14.88 -2.76
N SER A 36 2.26 -15.52 -3.52
CA SER A 36 3.52 -16.03 -2.97
C SER A 36 4.44 -14.90 -2.53
N ALA A 37 5.31 -15.16 -1.55
CA ALA A 37 6.39 -14.25 -1.21
C ALA A 37 7.24 -13.91 -2.44
N PRO A 38 7.85 -12.71 -2.51
CA PRO A 38 8.94 -12.45 -3.44
C PRO A 38 10.07 -13.50 -3.27
N TRP A 39 10.84 -13.74 -4.33
CA TRP A 39 11.94 -14.70 -4.30
C TRP A 39 12.96 -14.40 -3.19
N VAL A 40 13.29 -15.42 -2.40
CA VAL A 40 14.30 -15.39 -1.35
C VAL A 40 15.53 -16.16 -1.81
N THR A 41 16.68 -15.49 -1.85
CA THR A 41 17.97 -16.08 -2.24
C THR A 41 18.51 -16.97 -1.12
N GLN A 42 18.79 -18.25 -1.40
CA GLN A 42 19.01 -19.29 -0.40
C GLN A 42 20.24 -20.18 -0.67
N THR A 43 20.77 -20.79 0.40
CA THR A 43 21.67 -21.95 0.32
C THR A 43 21.02 -23.16 1.00
N ASN A 44 21.75 -24.28 1.11
CA ASN A 44 21.28 -25.43 1.88
C ASN A 44 21.23 -25.17 3.40
N THR A 45 21.98 -24.19 3.90
CA THR A 45 22.08 -23.89 5.34
C THR A 45 21.59 -22.50 5.71
N THR A 46 21.30 -21.63 4.74
CA THR A 46 20.88 -20.25 4.95
C THR A 46 19.54 -19.98 4.27
N TRP A 47 18.52 -19.65 5.08
CA TRP A 47 17.16 -19.35 4.61
C TRP A 47 17.07 -18.05 3.80
N ASP A 48 17.89 -17.05 4.10
CA ASP A 48 17.96 -15.82 3.33
C ASP A 48 19.39 -15.27 3.36
N THR A 49 20.04 -15.33 2.20
CA THR A 49 21.40 -14.81 2.00
C THR A 49 21.45 -13.28 1.91
N LYS A 50 20.29 -12.60 1.85
CA LYS A 50 20.15 -11.14 1.66
C LYS A 50 20.77 -10.63 0.36
N GLU A 51 20.79 -11.48 -0.67
CA GLU A 51 21.35 -11.21 -1.99
C GLU A 51 20.30 -11.06 -3.09
N SER A 52 19.04 -10.74 -2.74
CA SER A 52 17.93 -10.59 -3.70
C SER A 52 18.22 -9.56 -4.81
N SER A 53 19.04 -8.54 -4.54
CA SER A 53 19.49 -7.57 -5.56
C SER A 53 20.38 -8.15 -6.66
N LYS A 54 20.89 -9.37 -6.47
CA LYS A 54 21.69 -10.13 -7.44
C LYS A 54 20.87 -11.14 -8.25
N LEU A 55 19.55 -11.21 -8.04
CA LEU A 55 18.67 -12.08 -8.83
C LEU A 55 18.65 -11.65 -10.30
N ASP A 56 18.78 -12.62 -11.19
CA ASP A 56 18.60 -12.44 -12.63
C ASP A 56 17.13 -12.72 -12.98
N LEU A 57 16.30 -11.67 -12.93
CA LEU A 57 14.86 -11.75 -13.17
C LEU A 57 14.47 -11.23 -14.56
N ASP A 58 13.48 -11.87 -15.19
CA ASP A 58 12.79 -11.31 -16.34
C ASP A 58 11.85 -10.15 -15.98
N ALA A 59 11.23 -9.56 -17.01
CA ALA A 59 10.35 -8.40 -16.83
C ALA A 59 9.13 -8.70 -15.94
N ASN A 60 8.78 -9.98 -15.80
CA ASN A 60 7.63 -10.46 -15.04
C ASN A 60 8.06 -11.02 -13.67
N GLY A 61 9.35 -10.98 -13.32
CA GLY A 61 9.86 -11.46 -12.04
C GLY A 61 10.24 -12.95 -12.01
N TRP A 62 10.32 -13.64 -13.15
CA TRP A 62 10.77 -15.04 -13.19
C TRP A 62 12.30 -15.16 -13.20
N VAL A 63 12.83 -16.21 -12.57
CA VAL A 63 14.27 -16.40 -12.37
C VAL A 63 14.88 -17.03 -13.62
N ARG A 64 15.61 -16.22 -14.39
CA ARG A 64 16.29 -16.64 -15.63
C ARG A 64 17.47 -17.56 -15.35
N SER A 65 18.26 -17.25 -14.33
CA SER A 65 19.47 -18.00 -14.01
C SER A 65 19.81 -17.99 -12.52
N LEU A 66 20.52 -19.03 -12.09
CA LEU A 66 21.17 -19.08 -10.78
C LEU A 66 22.65 -18.69 -10.94
N PRO A 67 23.27 -18.09 -9.91
CA PRO A 67 24.61 -17.53 -10.02
C PRO A 67 25.67 -18.61 -10.25
N GLN A 68 26.60 -18.33 -11.16
CA GLN A 68 27.78 -19.18 -11.40
C GLN A 68 29.01 -18.70 -10.62
N SER A 69 29.05 -17.41 -10.26
CA SER A 69 30.08 -16.76 -9.45
C SER A 69 29.58 -15.42 -8.94
N GLY A 70 30.14 -14.90 -7.83
CA GLY A 70 29.86 -13.54 -7.34
C GLY A 70 28.60 -13.38 -6.48
N ALA A 71 27.83 -14.45 -6.28
CA ALA A 71 26.78 -14.57 -5.27
C ALA A 71 26.90 -15.92 -4.56
N ASN A 72 26.41 -15.99 -3.34
CA ASN A 72 26.57 -17.15 -2.46
C ASN A 72 25.33 -18.05 -2.42
N PHE A 73 24.19 -17.61 -2.97
CA PHE A 73 22.98 -18.45 -3.04
C PHE A 73 23.06 -19.52 -4.13
N THR A 74 22.55 -20.71 -3.83
CA THR A 74 22.52 -21.88 -4.73
C THR A 74 21.12 -22.26 -5.15
N LYS A 75 20.10 -21.63 -4.58
CA LYS A 75 18.68 -21.80 -4.92
C LYS A 75 17.90 -20.53 -4.58
N VAL A 76 16.69 -20.44 -5.10
CA VAL A 76 15.75 -19.35 -4.81
C VAL A 76 14.42 -19.94 -4.39
N GLY A 77 13.94 -19.52 -3.22
CA GLY A 77 12.73 -20.06 -2.60
C GLY A 77 11.61 -19.03 -2.52
N THR A 78 10.38 -19.52 -2.42
CA THR A 78 9.21 -18.72 -2.08
C THR A 78 8.30 -19.51 -1.13
N LEU A 79 7.43 -18.78 -0.43
CA LEU A 79 6.43 -19.30 0.50
C LEU A 79 5.04 -18.92 0.04
N MET A 80 4.08 -19.81 0.28
CA MET A 80 2.65 -19.60 0.06
C MET A 80 1.86 -20.10 1.28
N ASN A 81 0.71 -19.50 1.55
CA ASN A 81 -0.28 -19.93 2.56
C ASN A 81 0.31 -20.25 3.94
N ARG A 82 1.22 -19.43 4.45
CA ARG A 82 1.74 -19.55 5.82
C ARG A 82 0.77 -18.87 6.81
N VAL A 83 -0.41 -19.45 6.94
CA VAL A 83 -1.59 -18.86 7.61
C VAL A 83 -2.09 -19.67 8.81
N GLY A 84 -1.18 -20.34 9.50
CA GLY A 84 -1.51 -21.11 10.70
C GLY A 84 -2.30 -22.40 10.43
N GLY A 85 -2.14 -23.00 9.25
CA GLY A 85 -2.91 -24.18 8.82
C GLY A 85 -4.31 -23.88 8.29
N ASN A 86 -4.77 -22.62 8.31
CA ASN A 86 -6.10 -22.22 7.85
C ASN A 86 -6.17 -22.07 6.32
N TYR A 87 -5.86 -23.13 5.59
CA TYR A 87 -5.99 -23.20 4.13
C TYR A 87 -6.25 -24.64 3.67
N PRO A 88 -6.86 -24.88 2.50
CA PRO A 88 -7.24 -26.22 2.08
C PRO A 88 -6.04 -27.16 1.88
N GLY A 89 -6.13 -28.38 2.43
CA GLY A 89 -5.19 -29.47 2.16
C GLY A 89 -5.53 -30.27 0.89
N GLY A 90 -4.77 -31.32 0.62
CA GLY A 90 -5.01 -32.23 -0.51
C GLY A 90 -4.03 -32.05 -1.66
N ARG A 91 -4.43 -32.44 -2.88
CA ARG A 91 -3.55 -32.37 -4.05
C ARG A 91 -3.60 -31.01 -4.71
N TYR A 92 -2.41 -30.51 -5.04
CA TYR A 92 -2.21 -29.32 -5.86
C TYR A 92 -1.40 -29.70 -7.09
N VAL A 93 -1.64 -28.97 -8.18
CA VAL A 93 -0.88 -29.06 -9.42
C VAL A 93 -0.01 -27.82 -9.55
N VAL A 94 1.27 -28.05 -9.82
CA VAL A 94 2.26 -27.02 -10.10
C VAL A 94 2.56 -27.04 -11.60
N LEU A 95 1.98 -26.09 -12.32
CA LEU A 95 2.17 -25.93 -13.77
C LEU A 95 3.32 -24.96 -14.01
N TYR A 96 4.24 -25.29 -14.91
CA TYR A 96 5.36 -24.42 -15.25
C TYR A 96 5.86 -24.67 -16.67
N GLU A 97 6.51 -23.66 -17.24
CA GLU A 97 7.28 -23.77 -18.49
C GLU A 97 8.77 -23.77 -18.17
N GLY A 98 9.58 -24.31 -19.08
CA GLY A 98 11.04 -24.27 -18.96
C GLY A 98 11.69 -25.56 -18.46
N GLU A 99 13.02 -25.56 -18.48
CA GLU A 99 13.86 -26.64 -18.02
C GLU A 99 14.55 -26.28 -16.70
N GLY A 100 14.54 -27.23 -15.77
CA GLY A 100 15.19 -27.08 -14.47
C GLY A 100 14.62 -28.03 -13.43
N THR A 101 14.86 -27.69 -12.17
CA THR A 101 14.44 -28.50 -11.02
C THR A 101 13.73 -27.61 -10.01
N ILE A 102 12.51 -28.00 -9.66
CA ILE A 102 11.73 -27.42 -8.56
C ILE A 102 11.74 -28.41 -7.39
N GLN A 103 12.04 -27.90 -6.21
CA GLN A 103 11.95 -28.60 -4.94
C GLN A 103 10.76 -28.08 -4.14
N TYR A 104 10.05 -29.00 -3.49
CA TYR A 104 8.93 -28.69 -2.60
C TYR A 104 9.29 -29.10 -1.16
N GLY A 105 8.70 -28.41 -0.19
CA GLY A 105 8.88 -28.72 1.22
C GLY A 105 7.84 -28.05 2.10
N SER A 106 8.12 -28.01 3.41
CA SER A 106 7.15 -27.62 4.43
C SER A 106 5.91 -28.52 4.33
N ASP A 107 4.74 -27.95 4.05
CA ASP A 107 3.49 -28.70 3.98
C ASP A 107 3.33 -29.49 2.67
N ALA A 108 4.20 -29.27 1.67
CA ALA A 108 4.11 -29.89 0.35
C ALA A 108 5.14 -31.02 0.13
N LYS A 109 4.65 -32.15 -0.38
CA LYS A 109 5.46 -33.28 -0.84
C LYS A 109 5.16 -33.60 -2.30
N ARG A 110 6.20 -33.69 -3.14
CA ARG A 110 6.03 -34.07 -4.55
C ARG A 110 5.57 -35.51 -4.69
N ASN A 111 4.50 -35.71 -5.47
CA ASN A 111 4.01 -37.01 -5.88
C ASN A 111 4.66 -37.41 -7.22
N VAL A 112 5.79 -38.11 -7.14
CA VAL A 112 6.61 -38.46 -8.32
C VAL A 112 5.82 -39.27 -9.35
N ALA A 113 4.89 -40.14 -8.91
CA ALA A 113 4.12 -41.00 -9.80
C ALA A 113 3.05 -40.24 -10.60
N ALA A 114 2.53 -39.14 -10.06
CA ALA A 114 1.53 -38.30 -10.70
C ALA A 114 2.12 -37.09 -11.45
N SER A 115 3.40 -36.78 -11.23
CA SER A 115 4.12 -35.70 -11.89
C SER A 115 4.62 -36.06 -13.30
N THR A 116 4.61 -35.07 -14.19
CA THR A 116 5.22 -35.11 -15.53
C THR A 116 5.99 -33.81 -15.80
N PRO A 117 6.91 -33.76 -16.78
CA PRO A 117 7.60 -32.51 -17.11
C PRO A 117 6.61 -31.37 -17.40
N GLY A 118 6.80 -30.20 -16.75
CA GLY A 118 5.90 -29.04 -16.86
C GLY A 118 4.63 -29.10 -16.01
N ARG A 119 4.36 -30.23 -15.34
CA ARG A 119 3.20 -30.44 -14.46
C ARG A 119 3.57 -31.35 -13.30
N ASP A 120 3.90 -30.75 -12.16
CA ASP A 120 4.08 -31.49 -10.92
C ASP A 120 2.77 -31.64 -10.15
N VAL A 121 2.59 -32.78 -9.47
CA VAL A 121 1.56 -32.95 -8.45
C VAL A 121 2.22 -32.96 -7.09
N ILE A 122 1.68 -32.17 -6.15
CA ILE A 122 2.13 -32.13 -4.76
C ILE A 122 0.97 -32.49 -3.83
N ASP A 123 1.26 -33.36 -2.86
CA ASP A 123 0.36 -33.66 -1.74
C ASP A 123 0.64 -32.67 -0.61
N VAL A 124 -0.39 -31.92 -0.18
CA VAL A 124 -0.28 -30.84 0.81
C VAL A 124 -1.02 -31.19 2.09
N THR A 125 -0.33 -31.10 3.21
CA THR A 125 -0.90 -31.25 4.56
C THR A 125 -0.74 -29.92 5.33
N PRO A 126 -1.80 -29.11 5.46
CA PRO A 126 -1.70 -27.78 6.05
C PRO A 126 -1.15 -27.76 7.48
N SER A 127 -0.23 -26.83 7.74
CA SER A 127 0.29 -26.51 9.06
C SER A 127 0.70 -25.03 9.14
N ASN A 128 1.37 -24.64 10.23
CA ASN A 128 1.94 -23.30 10.39
C ASN A 128 3.14 -23.03 9.45
N ALA A 129 3.65 -24.04 8.75
CA ALA A 129 4.80 -23.92 7.87
C ALA A 129 4.46 -23.38 6.47
N GLY A 130 3.21 -23.59 6.01
CA GLY A 130 2.78 -23.23 4.66
C GLY A 130 3.43 -24.08 3.58
N ILE A 131 3.21 -23.72 2.31
CA ILE A 131 3.82 -24.41 1.17
C ILE A 131 5.13 -23.71 0.81
N TYR A 132 6.21 -24.49 0.72
CA TYR A 132 7.51 -24.02 0.24
C TYR A 132 7.83 -24.58 -1.15
N LEU A 133 8.26 -23.69 -2.05
CA LEU A 133 8.73 -24.01 -3.39
C LEU A 133 10.10 -23.37 -3.61
N ALA A 134 11.06 -24.11 -4.17
CA ALA A 134 12.34 -23.57 -4.55
C ALA A 134 12.82 -24.04 -5.92
N ILE A 135 13.39 -23.12 -6.70
CA ILE A 135 14.10 -23.42 -7.94
C ILE A 135 15.56 -23.71 -7.58
N THR A 136 16.01 -24.93 -7.82
CA THR A 136 17.40 -25.39 -7.57
C THR A 136 18.22 -25.54 -8.85
N ALA A 137 17.57 -25.55 -10.01
CA ALA A 137 18.18 -25.40 -11.32
C ALA A 137 17.17 -24.74 -12.27
N THR A 138 17.63 -23.87 -13.17
CA THR A 138 16.81 -23.23 -14.21
C THR A 138 17.70 -22.93 -15.42
N ASP A 139 17.21 -23.20 -16.62
CA ASP A 139 17.97 -23.15 -17.89
C ASP A 139 19.37 -23.82 -17.79
N PRO A 140 19.45 -25.10 -17.33
CA PRO A 140 20.74 -25.76 -17.10
C PRO A 140 21.59 -25.87 -18.38
N ASN A 141 20.93 -25.90 -19.54
CA ASN A 141 21.55 -25.99 -20.86
C ASN A 141 21.86 -24.63 -21.49
N ARG A 142 21.53 -23.51 -20.83
CA ARG A 142 21.77 -22.13 -21.29
C ARG A 142 21.18 -21.84 -22.68
N THR A 143 19.98 -22.33 -22.91
CA THR A 143 19.22 -22.18 -24.16
C THR A 143 18.27 -20.99 -24.11
N GLY A 144 18.10 -20.37 -22.95
CA GLY A 144 17.04 -19.40 -22.67
C GLY A 144 15.73 -20.05 -22.22
N ASN A 145 15.68 -21.38 -22.07
CA ASN A 145 14.49 -22.10 -21.64
C ASN A 145 14.39 -22.22 -20.10
N TYR A 146 14.37 -21.08 -19.40
CA TYR A 146 14.31 -21.02 -17.94
C TYR A 146 12.90 -21.29 -17.39
N ILE A 147 12.83 -21.76 -16.14
CA ILE A 147 11.59 -21.98 -15.39
C ILE A 147 10.83 -20.67 -15.23
N ARG A 148 9.58 -20.64 -15.69
CA ARG A 148 8.70 -19.47 -15.64
C ARG A 148 7.24 -19.87 -15.70
N ASN A 149 6.35 -18.88 -15.56
CA ASN A 149 4.91 -19.07 -15.55
C ASN A 149 4.51 -20.17 -14.55
N ILE A 150 5.01 -20.12 -13.31
CA ILE A 150 4.61 -21.09 -12.28
C ILE A 150 3.18 -20.75 -11.82
N ARG A 151 2.32 -21.76 -11.76
CA ARG A 151 0.97 -21.69 -11.19
C ARG A 151 0.82 -22.82 -10.19
N VAL A 152 0.30 -22.53 -9.01
CA VAL A 152 0.09 -23.52 -7.94
C VAL A 152 -1.40 -23.52 -7.61
N VAL A 153 -2.12 -24.51 -8.10
CA VAL A 153 -3.59 -24.55 -8.06
C VAL A 153 -4.06 -25.86 -7.42
N PRO A 154 -5.16 -25.87 -6.65
CA PRO A 154 -5.77 -27.14 -6.24
C PRO A 154 -6.11 -27.99 -7.46
N GLU A 155 -5.90 -29.32 -7.38
CA GLU A 155 -6.08 -30.24 -8.53
C GLU A 155 -7.50 -30.13 -9.14
N ALA A 156 -8.52 -29.86 -8.31
CA ALA A 156 -9.89 -29.65 -8.75
C ALA A 156 -10.09 -28.46 -9.70
N TYR A 157 -9.19 -27.45 -9.67
CA TYR A 157 -9.28 -26.24 -10.49
C TYR A 157 -8.27 -26.22 -11.65
N GLU A 158 -7.54 -27.31 -11.91
CA GLU A 158 -6.50 -27.34 -12.95
C GLU A 158 -7.03 -26.92 -14.33
N GLN A 159 -8.28 -27.26 -14.64
CA GLN A 159 -8.89 -26.95 -15.94
C GLN A 159 -9.59 -25.58 -15.98
N THR A 160 -9.80 -24.92 -14.83
CA THR A 160 -10.63 -23.71 -14.74
C THR A 160 -9.94 -22.50 -14.12
N TYR A 161 -8.76 -22.65 -13.52
CA TYR A 161 -8.06 -21.54 -12.81
C TYR A 161 -7.81 -20.28 -13.66
N GLN A 162 -7.77 -20.42 -14.99
CA GLN A 162 -7.56 -19.28 -15.89
C GLN A 162 -8.80 -18.38 -16.01
N THR A 163 -10.00 -18.97 -15.91
CA THR A 163 -11.27 -18.23 -15.94
C THR A 163 -11.85 -18.04 -14.54
N GLN A 164 -11.42 -18.86 -13.58
CA GLN A 164 -11.81 -18.76 -12.18
C GLN A 164 -10.59 -18.28 -11.38
N ILE A 165 -10.45 -16.96 -11.29
CA ILE A 165 -9.31 -16.31 -10.64
C ILE A 165 -9.40 -16.43 -9.11
N PHE A 166 -10.60 -16.19 -8.57
CA PHE A 166 -10.82 -16.03 -7.13
C PHE A 166 -11.17 -17.34 -6.44
N ASN A 167 -10.69 -17.47 -5.20
CA ASN A 167 -11.12 -18.50 -4.28
C ASN A 167 -12.64 -18.38 -4.02
N PRO A 168 -13.45 -19.41 -4.29
CA PRO A 168 -14.90 -19.37 -4.05
C PRO A 168 -15.27 -19.10 -2.59
N GLU A 169 -14.49 -19.59 -1.63
CA GLU A 169 -14.74 -19.34 -0.20
C GLU A 169 -14.58 -17.85 0.13
N LEU A 170 -13.62 -17.16 -0.49
CA LEU A 170 -13.51 -15.71 -0.33
C LEU A 170 -14.76 -15.03 -0.87
N ILE A 171 -15.20 -15.39 -2.08
CA ILE A 171 -16.38 -14.79 -2.71
C ILE A 171 -17.59 -14.94 -1.80
N GLU A 172 -17.84 -16.13 -1.26
CA GLU A 172 -18.92 -16.37 -0.31
C GLU A 172 -18.88 -15.41 0.89
N LYS A 173 -17.70 -15.13 1.46
CA LYS A 173 -17.57 -14.24 2.63
C LYS A 173 -17.68 -12.75 2.32
N ILE A 174 -17.64 -12.35 1.03
CA ILE A 174 -17.65 -10.93 0.66
C ILE A 174 -18.80 -10.53 -0.27
N ASP A 175 -19.59 -11.48 -0.77
CA ASP A 175 -20.62 -11.21 -1.77
C ASP A 175 -21.81 -10.40 -1.22
N ASP A 176 -22.01 -10.35 0.08
CA ASP A 176 -23.08 -9.55 0.69
C ASP A 176 -22.75 -8.05 0.80
N PHE A 177 -21.45 -7.68 0.79
CA PHE A 177 -21.04 -6.27 0.84
C PHE A 177 -21.44 -5.54 -0.45
N SER A 178 -21.70 -4.23 -0.37
CA SER A 178 -22.11 -3.41 -1.52
C SER A 178 -20.93 -2.95 -2.38
N SER A 179 -19.75 -2.78 -1.78
CA SER A 179 -18.58 -2.15 -2.39
C SER A 179 -17.27 -2.76 -1.87
N PHE A 180 -16.23 -2.72 -2.71
CA PHE A 180 -14.87 -3.16 -2.36
C PHE A 180 -13.87 -2.03 -2.53
N ARG A 181 -13.22 -1.64 -1.42
CA ARG A 181 -12.10 -0.69 -1.45
C ARG A 181 -10.77 -1.42 -1.53
N PHE A 182 -9.99 -1.08 -2.56
CA PHE A 182 -8.79 -1.82 -2.94
C PHE A 182 -7.48 -1.23 -2.38
N MET A 183 -7.54 -0.45 -1.31
CA MET A 183 -6.40 0.31 -0.78
C MET A 183 -5.13 -0.54 -0.58
N ASP A 184 -5.27 -1.70 0.05
CA ASP A 184 -4.17 -2.64 0.31
C ASP A 184 -3.79 -3.46 -0.93
N TRP A 185 -4.77 -3.88 -1.74
CA TRP A 185 -4.51 -4.54 -3.03
C TRP A 185 -3.71 -3.64 -3.96
N MET A 186 -3.97 -2.33 -3.96
CA MET A 186 -3.25 -1.34 -4.75
C MET A 186 -1.89 -0.93 -4.16
N ARG A 187 -1.56 -1.35 -2.93
CA ARG A 187 -0.37 -0.89 -2.19
C ARG A 187 -0.28 0.64 -2.16
N THR A 188 -1.38 1.29 -1.78
CA THR A 188 -1.54 2.74 -1.88
C THR A 188 -0.65 3.50 -0.89
N ASN A 189 -0.60 3.02 0.36
CA ASN A 189 0.23 3.63 1.39
C ASN A 189 1.71 3.54 1.02
N ASN A 190 2.40 4.68 1.01
CA ASN A 190 3.81 4.78 0.64
C ASN A 190 4.13 4.26 -0.78
N SER A 191 3.14 4.28 -1.68
CA SER A 191 3.31 3.80 -3.06
C SER A 191 4.36 4.61 -3.82
N ASP A 192 5.24 3.92 -4.55
CA ASP A 192 6.18 4.53 -5.50
C ASP A 192 5.63 4.55 -6.94
N GLN A 193 4.38 4.13 -7.14
CA GLN A 193 3.70 4.17 -8.43
C GLN A 193 3.38 5.62 -8.82
N GLY A 194 3.80 5.99 -10.04
CA GLY A 194 3.58 7.34 -10.59
C GLY A 194 3.31 7.35 -12.10
N ASP A 195 4.16 6.67 -12.87
CA ASP A 195 3.99 6.51 -14.32
C ASP A 195 3.18 5.24 -14.65
N TRP A 196 2.39 5.27 -15.74
CA TRP A 196 1.54 4.14 -16.15
C TRP A 196 2.29 2.82 -16.29
N ASN A 197 3.53 2.87 -16.77
CA ASN A 197 4.37 1.69 -16.96
C ASN A 197 4.89 1.06 -15.65
N ASN A 198 4.74 1.75 -14.51
CA ASN A 198 5.20 1.26 -13.20
C ASN A 198 4.17 0.36 -12.50
N ARG A 199 2.94 0.27 -13.02
CA ARG A 199 1.85 -0.52 -12.43
C ARG A 199 2.13 -2.04 -12.40
N PRO A 200 1.47 -2.79 -11.51
CA PRO A 200 1.46 -4.26 -11.59
C PRO A 200 0.74 -4.75 -12.85
N ARG A 201 1.16 -5.91 -13.37
CA ARG A 201 0.60 -6.54 -14.58
C ARG A 201 0.18 -7.98 -14.33
N LEU A 202 -0.75 -8.49 -15.13
CA LEU A 202 -1.29 -9.85 -15.01
C LEU A 202 -0.18 -10.91 -15.11
N GLU A 203 0.82 -10.65 -15.93
CA GLU A 203 1.96 -11.53 -16.15
C GLU A 203 2.99 -11.55 -15.02
N ASP A 204 2.93 -10.59 -14.08
CA ASP A 204 3.84 -10.55 -12.93
C ASP A 204 3.75 -11.87 -12.13
N SER A 205 4.90 -12.39 -11.71
CA SER A 205 5.00 -13.69 -11.06
C SER A 205 4.20 -13.77 -9.77
N THR A 206 4.16 -12.67 -9.01
CA THR A 206 3.36 -12.52 -7.78
C THR A 206 2.85 -11.09 -7.65
N TYR A 207 1.67 -10.93 -7.05
CA TYR A 207 1.10 -9.62 -6.71
C TYR A 207 1.49 -9.17 -5.29
N ALA A 208 2.12 -10.05 -4.50
CA ALA A 208 2.62 -9.74 -3.16
C ALA A 208 3.96 -8.95 -3.20
N THR A 209 4.02 -7.91 -4.03
CA THR A 209 5.14 -6.97 -4.14
C THR A 209 4.69 -5.57 -3.71
N GLY A 210 5.61 -4.60 -3.74
CA GLY A 210 5.27 -3.19 -3.52
C GLY A 210 4.34 -2.59 -4.60
N LYS A 211 4.15 -3.28 -5.73
CA LYS A 211 3.22 -2.85 -6.79
C LYS A 211 1.77 -3.24 -6.53
N GLY A 212 1.53 -4.32 -5.77
CA GLY A 212 0.19 -4.82 -5.51
C GLY A 212 -0.44 -5.59 -6.67
N VAL A 213 -1.78 -5.62 -6.68
CA VAL A 213 -2.65 -6.38 -7.58
C VAL A 213 -2.97 -5.57 -8.85
N PRO A 214 -2.94 -6.18 -10.06
CA PRO A 214 -3.31 -5.51 -11.29
C PRO A 214 -4.74 -4.97 -11.30
N ILE A 215 -4.93 -3.81 -11.95
CA ILE A 215 -6.23 -3.15 -12.12
C ILE A 215 -7.25 -4.08 -12.75
N GLU A 216 -6.82 -4.90 -13.71
CA GLU A 216 -7.66 -5.88 -14.39
C GLU A 216 -8.24 -6.93 -13.43
N VAL A 217 -7.50 -7.34 -12.40
CA VAL A 217 -7.98 -8.31 -11.40
C VAL A 217 -8.99 -7.65 -10.46
N MET A 218 -8.76 -6.40 -10.07
CA MET A 218 -9.72 -5.65 -9.22
C MET A 218 -11.06 -5.43 -9.95
N ILE A 219 -11.00 -5.09 -11.25
CA ILE A 219 -12.19 -4.98 -12.10
C ILE A 219 -12.90 -6.33 -12.24
N GLU A 220 -12.16 -7.43 -12.42
CA GLU A 220 -12.76 -8.76 -12.53
C GLU A 220 -13.47 -9.18 -11.24
N LEU A 221 -12.95 -8.82 -10.06
CA LEU A 221 -13.65 -9.07 -8.80
C LEU A 221 -14.98 -8.32 -8.76
N ALA A 222 -14.95 -7.01 -9.02
CA ALA A 222 -16.13 -6.16 -9.04
C ALA A 222 -17.19 -6.65 -10.05
N ASN A 223 -16.76 -7.05 -11.25
CA ASN A 223 -17.65 -7.63 -12.27
C ASN A 223 -18.28 -8.94 -11.81
N LYS A 224 -17.50 -9.81 -11.16
CA LYS A 224 -17.94 -11.14 -10.74
C LYS A 224 -19.01 -11.07 -9.65
N THR A 225 -18.87 -10.13 -8.71
CA THR A 225 -19.77 -9.96 -7.57
C THR A 225 -20.83 -8.89 -7.82
N GLY A 226 -20.71 -8.11 -8.90
CA GLY A 226 -21.59 -6.99 -9.19
C GLY A 226 -21.49 -5.87 -8.15
N LYS A 227 -20.32 -5.66 -7.57
CA LYS A 227 -20.09 -4.66 -6.49
C LYS A 227 -19.27 -3.49 -6.99
N ASP A 228 -19.59 -2.32 -6.45
CA ASP A 228 -18.93 -1.08 -6.87
C ASP A 228 -17.46 -1.09 -6.41
N PRO A 229 -16.48 -0.87 -7.31
CA PRO A 229 -15.09 -0.72 -6.91
C PRO A 229 -14.79 0.67 -6.35
N TRP A 230 -13.98 0.71 -5.30
CA TRP A 230 -13.37 1.93 -4.77
C TRP A 230 -11.85 1.87 -4.95
N PHE A 231 -11.34 2.72 -5.85
CA PHE A 231 -9.93 2.83 -6.20
C PHE A 231 -9.26 4.00 -5.49
N THR A 232 -8.07 3.74 -4.94
CA THR A 232 -7.25 4.74 -4.24
C THR A 232 -6.01 5.08 -5.07
N ILE A 233 -6.08 6.20 -5.78
CA ILE A 233 -5.05 6.63 -6.74
C ILE A 233 -3.73 6.93 -6.03
N PRO A 234 -2.59 6.32 -6.43
CA PRO A 234 -1.29 6.58 -5.81
C PRO A 234 -0.93 8.07 -5.75
N HIS A 235 -0.35 8.52 -4.64
CA HIS A 235 -0.08 9.94 -4.41
C HIS A 235 0.87 10.58 -5.45
N GLN A 236 1.71 9.78 -6.12
CA GLN A 236 2.63 10.24 -7.18
C GLN A 236 2.07 10.04 -8.60
N ALA A 237 0.83 9.56 -8.75
CA ALA A 237 0.23 9.27 -10.04
C ALA A 237 0.18 10.52 -10.94
N THR A 238 0.74 10.37 -12.14
CA THR A 238 0.67 11.37 -13.21
C THR A 238 -0.72 11.39 -13.84
N ASP A 239 -1.08 12.49 -14.51
CA ASP A 239 -2.34 12.58 -15.26
C ASP A 239 -2.45 11.49 -16.34
N GLU A 240 -1.32 11.08 -16.93
CA GLU A 240 -1.27 9.95 -17.86
C GLU A 240 -1.67 8.64 -17.18
N TYR A 241 -1.12 8.35 -16.00
CA TYR A 241 -1.48 7.17 -15.21
C TYR A 241 -2.99 7.16 -14.91
N ILE A 242 -3.52 8.28 -14.40
CA ILE A 242 -4.93 8.42 -14.00
C ILE A 242 -5.84 8.26 -15.21
N THR A 243 -5.51 8.90 -16.33
CA THR A 243 -6.29 8.82 -17.58
C THR A 243 -6.32 7.39 -18.13
N ASN A 244 -5.17 6.70 -18.14
CA ASN A 244 -5.09 5.34 -18.64
C ASN A 244 -5.79 4.34 -17.70
N PHE A 245 -5.76 4.59 -16.39
CA PHE A 245 -6.56 3.84 -15.42
C PHE A 245 -8.04 3.98 -15.73
N ALA A 246 -8.56 5.21 -15.80
CA ALA A 246 -9.96 5.48 -16.08
C ALA A 246 -10.41 4.84 -17.41
N LYS A 247 -9.56 4.87 -18.45
CA LYS A 247 -9.83 4.20 -19.74
C LYS A 247 -9.93 2.68 -19.59
N LEU A 248 -9.03 2.06 -18.84
CA LEU A 248 -9.05 0.62 -18.58
C LEU A 248 -10.33 0.21 -17.83
N VAL A 249 -10.74 0.99 -16.84
CA VAL A 249 -12.01 0.77 -16.12
C VAL A 249 -13.20 0.94 -17.04
N LYS A 250 -13.24 2.01 -17.85
CA LYS A 250 -14.31 2.20 -18.85
C LYS A 250 -14.43 1.02 -19.82
N GLU A 251 -13.30 0.46 -20.25
CA GLU A 251 -13.26 -0.66 -21.19
C GLU A 251 -13.77 -1.97 -20.58
N LYS A 252 -13.44 -2.25 -19.31
CA LYS A 252 -13.59 -3.59 -18.73
C LYS A 252 -14.61 -3.71 -17.60
N LEU A 253 -14.89 -2.64 -16.85
CA LEU A 253 -15.83 -2.68 -15.74
C LEU A 253 -17.26 -2.63 -16.27
N ASN A 254 -18.12 -3.52 -15.76
CA ASN A 254 -19.54 -3.58 -16.03
C ASN A 254 -20.15 -2.16 -15.96
N PRO A 255 -20.77 -1.68 -17.06
CA PRO A 255 -21.22 -0.29 -17.17
C PRO A 255 -22.29 0.12 -16.16
N ASN A 256 -22.94 -0.84 -15.50
CA ASN A 256 -23.93 -0.59 -14.46
C ASN A 256 -23.33 -0.34 -13.07
N LEU A 257 -22.04 -0.59 -12.88
CA LEU A 257 -21.36 -0.35 -11.61
C LEU A 257 -20.84 1.09 -11.52
N LYS A 258 -21.02 1.70 -10.36
CA LYS A 258 -20.41 2.99 -10.02
C LYS A 258 -18.93 2.82 -9.69
N VAL A 259 -18.17 3.91 -9.70
CA VAL A 259 -16.74 3.88 -9.39
C VAL A 259 -16.42 4.97 -8.38
N HIS A 260 -15.97 4.58 -7.18
CA HIS A 260 -15.44 5.54 -6.21
C HIS A 260 -13.95 5.77 -6.50
N VAL A 261 -13.54 7.03 -6.59
CA VAL A 261 -12.16 7.43 -6.88
C VAL A 261 -11.65 8.35 -5.78
N GLU A 262 -10.66 7.88 -5.06
CA GLU A 262 -10.05 8.59 -3.94
C GLU A 262 -8.58 8.93 -4.24
N TYR A 263 -8.15 10.14 -3.91
CA TYR A 263 -6.73 10.49 -4.01
C TYR A 263 -5.93 9.97 -2.81
N SER A 264 -5.22 8.86 -3.02
CA SER A 264 -4.38 8.18 -2.02
C SER A 264 -5.19 7.68 -0.81
N ASN A 265 -4.53 7.52 0.34
CA ASN A 265 -5.13 7.14 1.62
C ASN A 265 -4.58 8.05 2.72
N GLU A 266 -5.43 8.47 3.66
CA GLU A 266 -5.07 9.29 4.84
C GLU A 266 -3.99 10.35 4.57
N VAL A 267 -4.17 11.16 3.53
CA VAL A 267 -3.18 12.20 3.16
C VAL A 267 -2.92 13.20 4.29
N TRP A 268 -3.82 13.28 5.27
CA TRP A 268 -3.70 14.07 6.49
C TRP A 268 -2.73 13.49 7.54
N ASN A 269 -2.35 12.23 7.41
CA ASN A 269 -1.58 11.50 8.42
C ASN A 269 -0.06 11.59 8.15
N PRO A 270 0.72 12.29 9.00
CA PRO A 270 2.14 12.53 8.76
C PRO A 270 3.03 11.28 8.87
N ILE A 271 2.47 10.12 9.21
CA ILE A 271 3.22 8.87 9.26
C ILE A 271 3.50 8.28 7.88
N PHE A 272 2.68 8.65 6.89
CA PHE A 272 2.76 8.07 5.54
C PHE A 272 3.36 9.03 4.53
N GLU A 273 4.19 8.50 3.62
CA GLU A 273 4.94 9.23 2.59
C GLU A 273 4.06 10.15 1.73
N GLN A 274 2.78 9.80 1.54
CA GLN A 274 1.82 10.65 0.84
C GLN A 274 1.59 12.01 1.50
N TYR A 275 1.55 12.11 2.84
CA TYR A 275 1.41 13.39 3.54
C TYR A 275 2.63 14.27 3.26
N GLN A 276 3.84 13.70 3.37
CA GLN A 276 5.06 14.45 3.09
C GLN A 276 5.03 14.90 1.64
N TRP A 277 4.76 14.02 0.68
CA TRP A 277 4.70 14.32 -0.75
C TRP A 277 3.76 15.48 -1.08
N VAL A 278 2.54 15.45 -0.55
CA VAL A 278 1.51 16.48 -0.76
C VAL A 278 1.91 17.80 -0.13
N THR A 279 2.40 17.79 1.10
CA THR A 279 2.97 18.99 1.76
C THR A 279 4.08 19.60 0.92
N GLU A 280 4.91 18.73 0.36
CA GLU A 280 6.01 19.05 -0.50
C GLU A 280 5.57 19.66 -1.85
N GLN A 281 4.44 19.22 -2.45
CA GLN A 281 3.87 19.85 -3.63
C GLN A 281 3.20 21.19 -3.30
N ALA A 282 2.44 21.24 -2.21
CA ALA A 282 1.78 22.46 -1.75
C ALA A 282 2.77 23.60 -1.54
N ALA A 283 3.91 23.32 -0.92
CA ALA A 283 4.96 24.30 -0.68
C ALA A 283 5.55 24.91 -1.98
N LYS A 284 5.59 24.16 -3.09
CA LYS A 284 6.06 24.67 -4.39
C LYS A 284 5.14 25.76 -4.96
N GLU A 285 3.88 25.73 -4.57
CA GLU A 285 2.84 26.62 -5.07
C GLU A 285 2.37 27.63 -4.01
N GLY A 286 3.04 27.66 -2.85
CA GLY A 286 2.68 28.55 -1.75
C GLY A 286 1.35 28.21 -1.07
N MET A 287 0.91 26.95 -1.17
CA MET A 287 -0.33 26.42 -0.58
C MET A 287 -0.06 25.66 0.72
N GLN A 288 -1.09 25.52 1.54
CA GLN A 288 -1.13 24.52 2.62
C GLN A 288 -1.39 23.12 2.03
N TRP A 289 -0.94 22.07 2.72
CA TRP A 289 -1.04 20.69 2.24
C TRP A 289 -2.48 20.28 1.89
N TYR A 290 -3.46 20.65 2.73
CA TYR A 290 -4.87 20.31 2.51
C TYR A 290 -5.50 21.08 1.34
N GLN A 291 -4.99 22.27 1.00
CA GLN A 291 -5.46 23.04 -0.15
C GLN A 291 -4.98 22.38 -1.45
N TRP A 292 -3.70 22.01 -1.51
CA TRP A 292 -3.14 21.33 -2.67
C TRP A 292 -3.76 19.95 -2.86
N TYR A 293 -3.94 19.20 -1.76
CA TYR A 293 -4.64 17.92 -1.74
C TYR A 293 -6.04 18.05 -2.36
N ALA A 294 -6.86 18.98 -1.85
CA ALA A 294 -8.24 19.11 -2.28
C ALA A 294 -8.35 19.47 -3.78
N ARG A 295 -7.51 20.40 -4.25
CA ARG A 295 -7.41 20.73 -5.67
C ARG A 295 -6.95 19.53 -6.52
N ARG A 296 -6.05 18.69 -6.01
CA ARG A 296 -5.59 17.51 -6.75
C ARG A 296 -6.66 16.42 -6.80
N THR A 297 -7.45 16.25 -5.74
CA THR A 297 -8.61 15.35 -5.73
C THR A 297 -9.62 15.74 -6.81
N GLU A 298 -9.93 17.04 -6.91
CA GLU A 298 -10.83 17.58 -7.94
C GLU A 298 -10.30 17.33 -9.36
N GLN A 299 -9.02 17.63 -9.63
CA GLN A 299 -8.38 17.32 -10.92
C GLN A 299 -8.42 15.83 -11.29
N ILE A 300 -8.36 14.94 -10.29
CA ILE A 300 -8.50 13.50 -10.51
C ILE A 300 -9.94 13.20 -10.92
N GLY A 301 -10.93 13.72 -10.19
CA GLY A 301 -12.35 13.61 -10.55
C GLY A 301 -12.62 14.06 -11.99
N ASP A 302 -12.16 15.25 -12.37
CA ASP A 302 -12.26 15.78 -13.74
C ASP A 302 -11.74 14.81 -14.80
N ILE A 303 -10.59 14.18 -14.56
CA ILE A 303 -10.00 13.21 -15.50
C ILE A 303 -10.91 11.99 -15.62
N TRP A 304 -11.42 11.46 -14.51
CA TRP A 304 -12.30 10.31 -14.51
C TRP A 304 -13.64 10.60 -15.19
N ASP A 305 -14.25 11.74 -14.89
CA ASP A 305 -15.49 12.22 -15.51
C ASP A 305 -15.33 12.41 -17.01
N SER A 306 -14.21 12.99 -17.46
CA SER A 306 -13.92 13.16 -18.89
C SER A 306 -13.86 11.83 -19.65
N VAL A 307 -13.59 10.72 -18.95
CA VAL A 307 -13.51 9.38 -19.53
C VAL A 307 -14.83 8.63 -19.35
N LEU A 308 -15.35 8.49 -18.13
CA LEU A 308 -16.52 7.65 -17.83
C LEU A 308 -17.87 8.39 -17.89
N GLY A 309 -17.86 9.72 -17.76
CA GLY A 309 -19.05 10.55 -17.56
C GLY A 309 -19.41 10.69 -16.08
N ASN A 310 -20.01 11.84 -15.74
CA ASN A 310 -20.22 12.30 -14.37
C ASN A 310 -21.21 11.45 -13.55
N ASP A 311 -22.18 10.77 -14.19
CA ASP A 311 -23.18 9.99 -13.45
C ASP A 311 -22.63 8.69 -12.84
N ARG A 312 -21.44 8.24 -13.28
CA ARG A 312 -20.87 6.93 -12.92
C ARG A 312 -19.72 7.03 -11.91
N VAL A 313 -19.10 8.19 -11.78
CA VAL A 313 -17.94 8.41 -10.92
C VAL A 313 -18.41 9.07 -9.63
N ASP A 314 -17.93 8.56 -8.50
CA ASP A 314 -18.01 9.23 -7.19
C ASP A 314 -16.60 9.69 -6.82
N THR A 315 -16.33 10.99 -6.95
CA THR A 315 -15.04 11.58 -6.59
C THR A 315 -15.01 11.84 -5.10
N VAL A 316 -14.11 11.15 -4.41
CA VAL A 316 -14.07 11.12 -2.94
C VAL A 316 -12.97 12.02 -2.38
N LEU A 317 -13.35 12.99 -1.56
CA LEU A 317 -12.44 13.77 -0.73
C LEU A 317 -12.36 13.19 0.69
N SER A 318 -11.27 12.49 1.00
CA SER A 318 -11.07 11.90 2.32
C SER A 318 -10.51 12.89 3.36
N GLY A 319 -10.98 12.80 4.59
CA GLY A 319 -10.57 13.59 5.74
C GLY A 319 -10.36 12.76 7.02
N GLN A 320 -9.86 13.43 8.07
CA GLN A 320 -9.68 12.83 9.38
C GLN A 320 -10.95 13.00 10.23
N SER A 321 -11.53 11.90 10.72
CA SER A 321 -12.75 11.93 11.55
C SER A 321 -12.61 12.80 12.81
N GLY A 322 -11.42 12.82 13.40
CA GLY A 322 -11.11 13.63 14.57
C GLY A 322 -11.09 15.14 14.31
N ASN A 323 -11.06 15.59 13.05
CA ASN A 323 -10.75 16.97 12.69
C ASN A 323 -11.57 17.48 11.49
N ALA A 324 -12.86 17.73 11.72
CA ALA A 324 -13.77 18.30 10.72
C ALA A 324 -13.34 19.69 10.21
N TRP A 325 -12.56 20.45 10.98
CA TRP A 325 -12.10 21.77 10.55
C TRP A 325 -11.19 21.68 9.32
N VAL A 326 -10.25 20.73 9.31
CA VAL A 326 -9.35 20.52 8.16
C VAL A 326 -10.13 20.10 6.92
N ALA A 327 -11.10 19.18 7.07
CA ALA A 327 -12.00 18.81 5.99
C ALA A 327 -12.76 20.03 5.43
N GLY A 328 -13.25 20.91 6.31
CA GLY A 328 -13.91 22.15 5.89
C GLY A 328 -13.00 23.12 5.15
N GLN A 329 -11.70 23.20 5.50
CA GLN A 329 -10.74 24.01 4.75
C GLN A 329 -10.44 23.43 3.37
N ALA A 330 -10.34 22.10 3.27
CA ALA A 330 -10.17 21.40 1.99
C ALA A 330 -11.38 21.63 1.07
N LEU A 331 -12.60 21.45 1.57
CA LEU A 331 -13.85 21.70 0.81
C LEU A 331 -14.01 23.16 0.38
N ASN A 332 -13.65 24.11 1.25
CA ASN A 332 -13.64 25.52 0.86
C ASN A 332 -12.63 25.79 -0.27
N THR A 333 -11.52 25.02 -0.33
CA THR A 333 -10.54 25.15 -1.42
C THR A 333 -11.09 24.60 -2.74
N VAL A 334 -11.75 23.44 -2.71
CA VAL A 334 -12.44 22.84 -3.88
C VAL A 334 -13.41 23.85 -4.48
N LYS A 335 -14.32 24.38 -3.65
CA LYS A 335 -15.31 25.40 -4.08
C LYS A 335 -14.69 26.70 -4.63
N GLN A 336 -13.48 27.05 -4.19
CA GLN A 336 -12.76 28.22 -4.70
C GLN A 336 -12.03 27.94 -6.02
N TYR A 337 -11.64 26.69 -6.27
CA TYR A 337 -10.94 26.27 -7.48
C TYR A 337 -11.92 26.03 -8.63
N ASP A 338 -12.95 25.22 -8.42
CA ASP A 338 -14.10 25.09 -9.33
C ASP A 338 -15.42 25.38 -8.59
N PRO A 339 -16.17 26.43 -8.96
CA PRO A 339 -17.49 26.68 -8.38
C PRO A 339 -18.52 25.59 -8.73
N ASN A 340 -18.29 24.77 -9.75
CA ASN A 340 -19.13 23.62 -10.10
C ASN A 340 -18.64 22.30 -9.49
N TYR A 341 -17.52 22.32 -8.74
CA TYR A 341 -16.80 21.23 -8.07
C TYR A 341 -17.26 19.78 -8.36
N THR A 342 -16.32 18.93 -8.76
CA THR A 342 -16.59 17.51 -9.08
C THR A 342 -16.51 16.56 -7.89
N VAL A 343 -16.30 17.06 -6.67
CA VAL A 343 -16.29 16.20 -5.48
C VAL A 343 -17.73 15.86 -5.12
N ASP A 344 -18.04 14.56 -5.05
CA ASP A 344 -19.37 14.03 -4.78
C ASP A 344 -19.52 13.62 -3.30
N SER A 345 -18.43 13.11 -2.71
CA SER A 345 -18.42 12.56 -1.36
C SER A 345 -17.33 13.15 -0.45
N LEU A 346 -17.69 13.42 0.81
CA LEU A 346 -16.75 13.62 1.91
C LEU A 346 -16.58 12.30 2.66
N ALA A 347 -15.35 11.79 2.72
CA ALA A 347 -15.08 10.51 3.37
C ALA A 347 -14.31 10.64 4.69
N ILE A 348 -14.63 9.81 5.68
CA ILE A 348 -13.98 9.76 7.01
C ILE A 348 -13.61 8.33 7.44
N ALA A 349 -12.89 8.18 8.55
CA ALA A 349 -12.53 6.90 9.18
C ALA A 349 -13.01 6.81 10.65
N PRO A 350 -14.32 6.64 10.93
CA PRO A 350 -14.87 6.90 12.26
C PRO A 350 -14.75 5.70 13.20
N TYR A 351 -13.56 5.39 13.72
CA TYR A 351 -13.37 4.23 14.59
C TYR A 351 -13.92 4.36 16.02
N VAL A 352 -14.56 3.29 16.52
CA VAL A 352 -14.79 3.06 17.96
C VAL A 352 -13.46 2.69 18.62
N SER A 353 -12.77 3.71 19.13
CA SER A 353 -11.35 3.59 19.53
C SER A 353 -11.15 3.47 21.03
N LEU A 354 -10.56 2.35 21.47
CA LEU A 354 -10.02 2.15 22.81
C LEU A 354 -8.58 1.66 22.66
N ARG A 355 -7.64 2.60 22.73
CA ARG A 355 -6.22 2.32 22.44
C ARG A 355 -5.42 2.29 23.73
N ALA A 356 -4.58 1.27 23.88
CA ALA A 356 -3.57 1.27 24.93
C ALA A 356 -2.41 2.19 24.52
N SER A 357 -1.90 2.94 25.48
CA SER A 357 -0.80 3.89 25.36
C SER A 357 -0.04 3.90 26.68
N GLN A 358 1.16 4.49 26.71
CA GLN A 358 1.93 4.57 27.95
C GLN A 358 1.15 5.23 29.10
N ALA A 359 0.23 6.15 28.78
CA ALA A 359 -0.57 6.88 29.76
C ALA A 359 -1.63 6.02 30.49
N ASN A 360 -2.15 4.98 29.84
CA ASN A 360 -3.27 4.17 30.37
C ASN A 360 -2.98 2.65 30.44
N ALA A 361 -1.82 2.19 29.94
CA ALA A 361 -1.49 0.77 29.88
C ALA A 361 -1.56 0.07 31.25
N ALA A 362 -1.05 0.69 32.31
CA ALA A 362 -1.09 0.09 33.65
C ALA A 362 -2.52 -0.07 34.19
N GLU A 363 -3.42 0.86 33.85
CA GLU A 363 -4.84 0.78 34.24
C GLU A 363 -5.52 -0.36 33.49
N ILE A 364 -5.34 -0.43 32.16
CA ILE A 364 -5.91 -1.48 31.30
C ILE A 364 -5.35 -2.87 31.66
N GLU A 365 -4.04 -2.99 31.88
CA GLU A 365 -3.42 -4.23 32.34
C GLU A 365 -3.98 -4.64 33.70
N GLY A 366 -4.21 -3.69 34.62
CA GLY A 366 -4.87 -3.95 35.89
C GLY A 366 -6.30 -4.52 35.75
N TRP A 367 -7.02 -4.21 34.67
CA TRP A 367 -8.35 -4.78 34.41
C TRP A 367 -8.29 -6.30 34.19
N THR A 368 -7.17 -6.82 33.67
CA THR A 368 -7.00 -8.26 33.42
C THR A 368 -7.07 -9.12 34.67
N GLN A 369 -6.96 -8.50 35.85
CA GLN A 369 -7.06 -9.16 37.16
C GLN A 369 -8.50 -9.30 37.66
N ASP A 370 -9.48 -8.69 36.98
CA ASP A 370 -10.90 -8.87 37.31
C ASP A 370 -11.34 -10.31 37.02
N PRO A 371 -12.37 -10.85 37.72
CA PRO A 371 -12.79 -12.24 37.58
C PRO A 371 -13.20 -12.68 36.16
N ASP A 372 -13.56 -11.73 35.29
CA ASP A 372 -13.93 -11.97 33.89
C ASP A 372 -12.79 -11.63 32.91
N GLY A 373 -11.56 -11.47 33.41
CA GLY A 373 -10.39 -11.07 32.63
C GLY A 373 -10.40 -9.60 32.18
N GLY A 374 -11.31 -8.76 32.70
CA GLY A 374 -11.38 -7.33 32.39
C GLY A 374 -12.35 -6.95 31.27
N LEU A 375 -13.09 -7.92 30.70
CA LEU A 375 -14.00 -7.68 29.58
C LEU A 375 -15.13 -6.70 29.92
N ASN A 376 -15.71 -6.78 31.13
CA ASN A 376 -16.74 -5.86 31.60
C ASN A 376 -16.27 -4.41 31.56
N LYS A 377 -15.02 -4.16 31.98
CA LYS A 377 -14.41 -2.83 31.96
C LYS A 377 -14.17 -2.34 30.54
N VAL A 378 -13.70 -3.20 29.63
CA VAL A 378 -13.57 -2.88 28.20
C VAL A 378 -14.90 -2.43 27.62
N PHE A 379 -15.96 -3.23 27.80
CA PHE A 379 -17.27 -2.89 27.23
C PHE A 379 -17.95 -1.69 27.92
N GLN A 380 -17.71 -1.48 29.21
CA GLN A 380 -18.15 -0.28 29.90
C GLN A 380 -17.44 0.97 29.36
N GLU A 381 -16.12 0.93 29.16
CA GLU A 381 -15.37 2.06 28.60
C GLU A 381 -15.81 2.36 27.15
N ILE A 382 -16.11 1.33 26.35
CA ILE A 382 -16.62 1.52 24.99
C ILE A 382 -18.01 2.18 24.98
N ASN A 383 -18.95 1.68 25.79
CA ASN A 383 -20.36 2.07 25.72
C ASN A 383 -20.72 3.30 26.57
N GLN A 384 -19.98 3.55 27.65
CA GLN A 384 -20.34 4.54 28.67
C GLN A 384 -19.16 5.44 29.07
N GLY A 385 -17.92 4.95 28.93
CA GLY A 385 -16.71 5.63 29.38
C GLY A 385 -16.60 5.65 30.92
N GLY A 386 -15.63 6.41 31.42
CA GLY A 386 -15.46 6.64 32.85
C GLY A 386 -14.84 5.49 33.62
N VAL A 387 -14.35 4.45 32.93
CA VAL A 387 -13.52 3.41 33.53
C VAL A 387 -12.06 3.85 33.48
N LEU A 388 -11.61 4.37 32.33
CA LEU A 388 -10.29 4.97 32.22
C LEU A 388 -10.27 6.36 32.84
N SER A 389 -9.22 6.63 33.62
CA SER A 389 -8.93 7.95 34.18
C SER A 389 -8.83 9.07 33.12
N ASN A 390 -8.35 8.74 31.92
CA ASN A 390 -8.29 9.62 30.74
C ASN A 390 -9.27 9.20 29.62
N GLY A 391 -10.33 8.48 29.99
CA GLY A 391 -11.35 7.98 29.07
C GLY A 391 -12.15 9.07 28.37
N LYS A 392 -12.81 8.70 27.27
CA LYS A 392 -13.66 9.64 26.52
C LYS A 392 -15.00 9.80 27.26
N PRO A 393 -15.50 11.02 27.49
CA PRO A 393 -16.83 11.21 28.06
C PRO A 393 -17.92 10.51 27.23
N GLY A 394 -18.74 9.67 27.85
CA GLY A 394 -19.76 8.87 27.15
C GLY A 394 -19.22 7.64 26.42
N GLY A 395 -17.92 7.37 26.49
CA GLY A 395 -17.27 6.19 25.93
C GLY A 395 -16.80 6.32 24.48
N ALA A 396 -16.05 5.32 24.02
CA ALA A 396 -15.47 5.29 22.69
C ALA A 396 -16.52 5.36 21.57
N LEU A 397 -17.67 4.72 21.76
CA LEU A 397 -18.76 4.69 20.78
C LEU A 397 -19.38 6.08 20.59
N ALA A 398 -19.73 6.77 21.69
CA ALA A 398 -20.30 8.11 21.62
C ALA A 398 -19.35 9.11 20.95
N ALA A 399 -18.05 9.00 21.22
CA ALA A 399 -17.04 9.83 20.59
C ALA A 399 -16.93 9.61 19.08
N ALA A 400 -16.97 8.35 18.63
CA ALA A 400 -16.97 8.02 17.20
C ALA A 400 -18.18 8.64 16.49
N LEU A 401 -19.37 8.52 17.09
CA LEU A 401 -20.61 9.06 16.53
C LEU A 401 -20.67 10.60 16.55
N ASP A 402 -20.05 11.27 17.53
CA ASP A 402 -19.92 12.73 17.54
C ASP A 402 -19.04 13.24 16.37
N HIS A 403 -17.96 12.52 16.04
CA HIS A 403 -17.15 12.81 14.87
C HIS A 403 -17.96 12.72 13.57
N VAL A 404 -18.82 11.69 13.45
CA VAL A 404 -19.71 11.51 12.29
C VAL A 404 -20.72 12.67 12.21
N THR A 405 -21.36 13.06 13.31
CA THR A 405 -22.31 14.19 13.34
C THR A 405 -21.68 15.50 12.83
N LYS A 406 -20.44 15.79 13.23
CA LYS A 406 -19.71 16.98 12.77
C LYS A 406 -19.45 16.96 11.26
N HIS A 407 -19.14 15.80 10.70
CA HIS A 407 -18.92 15.65 9.26
C HIS A 407 -20.22 15.58 8.45
N ALA A 408 -21.31 15.05 9.02
CA ALA A 408 -22.63 15.10 8.40
C ALA A 408 -23.08 16.56 8.22
N THR A 409 -22.95 17.37 9.27
CA THR A 409 -23.24 18.83 9.21
C THR A 409 -22.41 19.53 8.13
N LEU A 410 -21.13 19.14 8.00
CA LEU A 410 -20.24 19.70 6.99
C LEU A 410 -20.62 19.23 5.58
N SER A 411 -20.98 17.96 5.40
CA SER A 411 -21.39 17.40 4.10
C SER A 411 -22.68 18.05 3.63
N ASP A 412 -23.68 18.21 4.51
CA ASP A 412 -24.92 18.95 4.24
C ASP A 412 -24.67 20.39 3.77
N GLN A 413 -23.68 21.08 4.38
CA GLN A 413 -23.32 22.45 4.01
C GLN A 413 -22.78 22.56 2.58
N TYR A 414 -22.15 21.50 2.07
CA TYR A 414 -21.58 21.43 0.72
C TYR A 414 -22.41 20.59 -0.24
N GLY A 415 -23.53 19.99 0.21
CA GLY A 415 -24.38 19.13 -0.61
C GLY A 415 -23.66 17.87 -1.09
N LEU A 416 -22.84 17.26 -0.22
CA LEU A 416 -22.06 16.06 -0.50
C LEU A 416 -22.64 14.85 0.24
N ASP A 417 -22.40 13.66 -0.30
CA ASP A 417 -22.62 12.43 0.44
C ASP A 417 -21.54 12.29 1.54
N LEU A 418 -21.95 11.83 2.72
CA LEU A 418 -21.01 11.45 3.78
C LEU A 418 -20.76 9.96 3.70
N VAL A 419 -19.50 9.56 3.47
CA VAL A 419 -19.11 8.14 3.43
C VAL A 419 -17.99 7.87 4.43
N ALA A 420 -17.75 6.60 4.75
CA ALA A 420 -16.60 6.17 5.54
C ALA A 420 -15.70 5.26 4.70
N TYR A 421 -14.46 5.68 4.43
CA TYR A 421 -13.47 4.89 3.67
C TYR A 421 -12.92 3.71 4.49
N GLU A 422 -13.07 3.75 5.81
CA GLU A 422 -12.84 2.64 6.72
C GLU A 422 -13.51 2.89 8.08
N GLY A 423 -13.62 1.88 8.93
CA GLY A 423 -14.07 2.04 10.30
C GLY A 423 -14.35 0.71 11.00
N GLY A 424 -15.14 0.76 12.07
CA GLY A 424 -15.37 -0.34 12.99
C GLY A 424 -14.66 -0.12 14.33
N GLN A 425 -14.22 -1.20 14.97
CA GLN A 425 -13.50 -1.14 16.23
C GLN A 425 -12.00 -0.84 16.02
N HIS A 426 -11.38 -0.14 16.96
CA HIS A 426 -9.94 0.13 16.98
C HIS A 426 -9.40 -0.05 18.42
N LEU A 427 -9.42 -1.31 18.86
CA LEU A 427 -8.78 -1.82 20.06
C LEU A 427 -7.40 -2.36 19.68
N ASP A 428 -6.37 -1.57 19.97
CA ASP A 428 -4.98 -1.88 19.64
C ASP A 428 -4.04 -1.45 20.77
N THR A 429 -2.87 -2.08 20.79
CA THR A 429 -1.74 -1.74 21.66
C THR A 429 -0.63 -1.02 20.89
N ASN A 430 -0.94 -0.48 19.71
CA ASN A 430 0.05 0.05 18.78
C ASN A 430 0.37 1.53 19.08
N GLN A 431 0.72 1.82 20.33
CA GLN A 431 1.22 3.12 20.77
C GLN A 431 2.32 2.97 21.83
N ASP A 432 3.36 3.78 21.69
CA ASP A 432 4.36 4.07 22.73
C ASP A 432 4.97 2.82 23.42
N GLY A 433 5.17 1.72 22.67
CA GLY A 433 5.77 0.50 23.19
C GLY A 433 4.80 -0.48 23.83
N THR A 434 3.51 -0.14 23.93
CA THR A 434 2.48 -0.99 24.57
C THR A 434 2.16 -2.26 23.78
N GLU A 435 2.60 -2.35 22.52
CA GLU A 435 2.45 -3.54 21.67
C GLU A 435 3.22 -4.75 22.22
N ASN A 436 4.13 -4.52 23.17
CA ASN A 436 4.89 -5.55 23.87
C ASN A 436 4.18 -6.05 25.14
N ASN A 437 3.00 -5.50 25.48
CA ASN A 437 2.19 -5.96 26.59
C ASN A 437 1.21 -7.06 26.13
N GLN A 438 1.57 -8.31 26.42
CA GLN A 438 0.77 -9.47 26.03
C GLN A 438 -0.59 -9.52 26.73
N ALA A 439 -0.68 -9.11 27.99
CA ALA A 439 -1.93 -9.17 28.76
C ALA A 439 -3.00 -8.26 28.17
N ILE A 440 -2.63 -7.04 27.77
CA ILE A 440 -3.56 -6.12 27.10
C ILE A 440 -3.91 -6.64 25.69
N THR A 441 -2.93 -7.17 24.97
CA THR A 441 -3.16 -7.76 23.63
C THR A 441 -4.18 -8.90 23.72
N ASP A 442 -4.01 -9.83 24.66
CA ASP A 442 -4.93 -10.95 24.87
C ASP A 442 -6.33 -10.48 25.28
N LEU A 443 -6.42 -9.45 26.14
CA LEU A 443 -7.69 -8.83 26.52
C LEU A 443 -8.43 -8.24 25.31
N PHE A 444 -7.74 -7.48 24.45
CA PHE A 444 -8.36 -6.87 23.27
C PHE A 444 -8.76 -7.90 22.21
N ILE A 445 -7.98 -8.97 22.05
CA ILE A 445 -8.36 -10.10 21.18
C ILE A 445 -9.61 -10.81 21.73
N GLN A 446 -9.65 -11.08 23.04
CA GLN A 446 -10.82 -11.69 23.68
C GLN A 446 -12.06 -10.79 23.57
N ALA A 447 -11.91 -9.48 23.75
CA ALA A 447 -13.01 -8.52 23.59
C ALA A 447 -13.58 -8.53 22.16
N ASN A 448 -12.75 -8.70 21.13
CA ASN A 448 -13.21 -8.81 19.74
C ASN A 448 -14.01 -10.10 19.45
N ARG A 449 -13.75 -11.17 20.21
CA ARG A 449 -14.44 -12.47 20.09
C ARG A 449 -15.67 -12.59 20.98
N ASP A 450 -15.85 -11.69 21.94
CA ASP A 450 -16.99 -11.68 22.86
C ASP A 450 -18.28 -11.23 22.13
N PRO A 451 -19.44 -11.88 22.36
CA PRO A 451 -20.71 -11.51 21.73
C PRO A 451 -21.10 -10.03 21.92
N ARG A 452 -20.69 -9.38 23.02
CA ARG A 452 -20.93 -7.95 23.26
C ARG A 452 -20.26 -7.05 22.22
N MET A 453 -19.26 -7.52 21.48
CA MET A 453 -18.70 -6.77 20.36
C MET A 453 -19.70 -6.66 19.21
N GLY A 454 -20.51 -7.69 18.96
CA GLY A 454 -21.61 -7.61 17.98
C GLY A 454 -22.64 -6.55 18.37
N GLU A 455 -22.93 -6.42 19.67
CA GLU A 455 -23.80 -5.35 20.19
C GLU A 455 -23.21 -3.94 19.98
N VAL A 456 -21.89 -3.79 20.12
CA VAL A 456 -21.19 -2.53 19.84
C VAL A 456 -21.28 -2.19 18.35
N TYR A 457 -21.03 -3.17 17.47
CA TYR A 457 -21.14 -2.98 16.02
C TYR A 457 -22.55 -2.60 15.58
N ARG A 458 -23.58 -3.24 16.12
CA ARG A 458 -24.97 -2.91 15.78
C ARG A 458 -25.32 -1.47 16.13
N LYS A 459 -25.06 -1.06 17.39
CA LYS A 459 -25.30 0.34 17.83
C LYS A 459 -24.49 1.34 17.03
N TYR A 460 -23.27 0.96 16.65
CA TYR A 460 -22.41 1.78 15.82
C TYR A 460 -23.02 1.98 14.43
N LEU A 461 -23.37 0.90 13.71
CA LEU A 461 -23.99 0.95 12.39
C LEU A 461 -25.33 1.69 12.38
N GLU A 462 -26.21 1.40 13.35
CA GLU A 462 -27.46 2.15 13.56
C GLU A 462 -27.17 3.65 13.77
N GLY A 463 -26.18 3.98 14.61
CA GLY A 463 -25.76 5.35 14.86
C GLY A 463 -25.17 6.05 13.63
N LEU A 464 -24.49 5.33 12.74
CA LEU A 464 -24.02 5.86 11.45
C LEU A 464 -25.21 6.19 10.55
N GLN A 465 -26.16 5.27 10.42
CA GLN A 465 -27.37 5.44 9.60
C GLN A 465 -28.25 6.59 10.08
N GLU A 466 -28.45 6.73 11.39
CA GLU A 466 -29.17 7.85 12.00
C GLU A 466 -28.57 9.22 11.65
N ARG A 467 -27.26 9.26 11.35
CA ARG A 467 -26.52 10.48 11.01
C ARG A 467 -26.38 10.68 9.50
N GLY A 468 -27.08 9.88 8.69
CA GLY A 468 -27.11 10.03 7.24
C GLY A 468 -25.81 9.63 6.54
N LEU A 469 -25.01 8.74 7.14
CA LEU A 469 -23.85 8.19 6.46
C LEU A 469 -24.31 7.25 5.33
N ASP A 470 -23.92 7.55 4.09
CA ASP A 470 -24.40 6.83 2.91
C ASP A 470 -23.74 5.47 2.74
N THR A 471 -22.40 5.42 2.74
CA THR A 471 -21.63 4.19 2.55
C THR A 471 -20.60 4.02 3.66
N PHE A 472 -20.65 2.89 4.38
CA PHE A 472 -19.70 2.49 5.41
C PHE A 472 -18.79 1.37 4.91
N MET A 473 -17.49 1.62 4.79
CA MET A 473 -16.51 0.58 4.55
C MET A 473 -16.02 0.00 5.89
N ASN A 474 -16.34 -1.25 6.18
CA ASN A 474 -15.66 -1.98 7.24
C ASN A 474 -14.15 -2.08 6.92
N PHE A 475 -13.28 -1.99 7.93
CA PHE A 475 -11.83 -1.92 7.67
C PHE A 475 -11.34 -3.10 6.84
N VAL A 476 -11.48 -4.35 7.27
CA VAL A 476 -11.25 -5.52 6.39
C VAL A 476 -12.19 -6.68 6.69
N ALA A 477 -12.62 -7.40 5.65
CA ALA A 477 -13.51 -8.56 5.82
C ALA A 477 -12.82 -9.72 6.55
N ILE A 478 -11.57 -10.02 6.21
CA ILE A 478 -10.81 -11.16 6.76
C ILE A 478 -9.41 -10.68 7.14
N GLY A 479 -8.97 -10.94 8.37
CA GLY A 479 -7.61 -10.64 8.83
C GLY A 479 -7.36 -11.12 10.26
N GLN A 480 -6.18 -11.69 10.52
CA GLN A 480 -5.84 -12.23 11.84
C GLN A 480 -5.65 -11.13 12.89
N PRO A 481 -6.06 -11.38 14.15
CA PRO A 481 -5.69 -10.52 15.24
C PRO A 481 -4.20 -10.62 15.54
N SER A 482 -3.61 -9.50 15.99
CA SER A 482 -2.23 -9.44 16.47
C SER A 482 -2.09 -8.34 17.52
N ARG A 483 -0.89 -8.18 18.08
CA ARG A 483 -0.53 -7.02 18.90
C ARG A 483 -0.71 -5.68 18.17
N TRP A 484 -0.71 -5.67 16.84
CA TRP A 484 -0.91 -4.45 16.08
C TRP A 484 -2.38 -4.04 15.99
N GLY A 485 -3.32 -4.98 16.17
CA GLY A 485 -4.76 -4.75 16.11
C GLY A 485 -5.53 -6.01 15.69
N SER A 486 -6.86 -5.94 15.79
CA SER A 486 -7.79 -7.05 15.53
C SER A 486 -8.92 -6.67 14.58
N TRP A 487 -8.59 -6.08 13.42
CA TRP A 487 -9.60 -5.42 12.59
C TRP A 487 -10.47 -6.36 11.74
N GLY A 488 -9.96 -7.51 11.29
CA GLY A 488 -10.71 -8.47 10.46
C GLY A 488 -12.07 -8.82 11.02
N ALA A 489 -13.15 -8.65 10.24
CA ALA A 489 -14.48 -9.10 10.64
C ALA A 489 -14.46 -10.62 10.89
N LEU A 490 -13.80 -11.38 10.02
CA LEU A 490 -13.37 -12.76 10.22
C LEU A 490 -11.84 -12.80 10.39
N GLU A 491 -11.31 -13.86 11.00
CA GLU A 491 -9.88 -14.07 11.22
C GLU A 491 -9.25 -14.92 10.11
N HIS A 492 -10.04 -15.76 9.42
CA HIS A 492 -9.61 -16.52 8.23
C HIS A 492 -10.77 -16.86 7.31
N VAL A 493 -10.47 -17.15 6.03
CA VAL A 493 -11.50 -17.38 5.00
C VAL A 493 -12.45 -18.54 5.32
N GLY A 494 -11.94 -19.62 5.94
CA GLY A 494 -12.76 -20.74 6.39
C GLY A 494 -13.52 -20.52 7.70
N GLN A 495 -13.60 -19.30 8.22
CA GLN A 495 -14.37 -18.98 9.42
C GLN A 495 -15.80 -18.62 9.02
N ASP A 496 -16.78 -19.32 9.59
CA ASP A 496 -18.18 -19.13 9.19
C ASP A 496 -18.82 -17.87 9.79
N SER A 497 -18.46 -17.53 11.03
CA SER A 497 -19.08 -16.43 11.76
C SER A 497 -18.15 -15.78 12.78
N SER A 498 -18.49 -14.56 13.17
CA SER A 498 -17.91 -13.85 14.30
C SER A 498 -18.88 -12.76 14.78
N PRO A 499 -18.77 -12.28 16.03
CA PRO A 499 -19.65 -11.19 16.50
C PRO A 499 -19.65 -9.94 15.60
N LYS A 500 -18.51 -9.62 14.97
CA LYS A 500 -18.38 -8.47 14.08
C LYS A 500 -18.99 -8.75 12.70
N TYR A 501 -18.67 -9.91 12.14
CA TYR A 501 -19.16 -10.32 10.83
C TYR A 501 -20.68 -10.46 10.84
N ASP A 502 -21.22 -11.15 11.86
CA ASP A 502 -22.65 -11.37 12.01
C ASP A 502 -23.40 -10.04 12.13
N ALA A 503 -22.88 -9.07 12.92
CA ALA A 503 -23.49 -7.75 13.04
C ALA A 503 -23.48 -6.94 11.72
N LEU A 504 -22.43 -7.09 10.89
CA LEU A 504 -22.36 -6.45 9.57
C LEU A 504 -23.40 -7.08 8.62
N ILE A 505 -23.44 -8.40 8.52
CA ILE A 505 -24.35 -9.13 7.63
C ILE A 505 -25.81 -8.96 8.06
N ASP A 506 -26.09 -9.01 9.38
CA ASP A 506 -27.43 -8.74 9.91
C ASP A 506 -27.90 -7.33 9.55
N PHE A 507 -27.02 -6.33 9.67
CA PHE A 507 -27.34 -4.96 9.29
C PHE A 507 -27.61 -4.84 7.78
N ILE A 508 -26.80 -5.47 6.93
CA ILE A 508 -27.02 -5.52 5.47
C ILE A 508 -28.40 -6.13 5.16
N ASN A 509 -28.71 -7.29 5.75
CA ASN A 509 -29.95 -8.01 5.50
C ASN A 509 -31.20 -7.26 5.99
N GLN A 510 -31.10 -6.54 7.12
CA GLN A 510 -32.20 -5.72 7.65
C GLN A 510 -32.50 -4.50 6.76
N ASN A 511 -31.52 -4.04 6.01
CA ASN A 511 -31.58 -2.84 5.20
C ASN A 511 -31.62 -3.10 3.69
N ALA A 512 -31.59 -4.37 3.28
CA ALA A 512 -31.73 -4.76 1.89
C ALA A 512 -33.05 -4.21 1.34
N PRO A 513 -33.07 -3.65 0.11
CA PRO A 513 -34.31 -3.22 -0.52
C PRO A 513 -35.28 -4.40 -0.53
N VAL A 514 -36.49 -4.22 0.03
CA VAL A 514 -37.52 -5.25 -0.05
C VAL A 514 -37.83 -5.46 -1.53
N VAL A 515 -37.30 -6.54 -2.10
CA VAL A 515 -37.73 -7.01 -3.41
C VAL A 515 -39.18 -7.43 -3.22
N SER A 516 -40.12 -6.56 -3.59
CA SER A 516 -41.52 -6.95 -3.71
C SER A 516 -41.56 -8.03 -4.78
N THR A 517 -41.69 -9.29 -4.37
CA THR A 517 -42.10 -10.33 -5.29
C THR A 517 -43.43 -9.87 -5.90
N PRO A 518 -43.60 -9.97 -7.24
CA PRO A 518 -44.91 -9.73 -7.82
C PRO A 518 -45.89 -10.67 -7.14
N VAL A 519 -46.87 -10.11 -6.43
CA VAL A 519 -48.02 -10.88 -5.98
C VAL A 519 -48.66 -11.43 -7.24
N ASP A 520 -48.63 -12.76 -7.40
CA ASP A 520 -49.35 -13.41 -8.50
C ASP A 520 -50.78 -12.85 -8.53
N PRO A 521 -51.29 -12.40 -9.69
CA PRO A 521 -52.66 -11.95 -9.77
C PRO A 521 -53.57 -13.09 -9.30
N PRO A 522 -54.65 -12.79 -8.54
CA PRO A 522 -55.56 -13.82 -8.08
C PRO A 522 -56.07 -14.61 -9.29
N PRO A 523 -56.18 -15.95 -9.19
CA PRO A 523 -56.53 -16.78 -10.33
C PRO A 523 -57.85 -16.30 -10.94
N THR A 524 -57.80 -15.91 -12.21
CA THR A 524 -58.98 -15.51 -12.97
C THR A 524 -59.86 -16.74 -13.22
N ASP A 525 -61.10 -16.64 -12.76
CA ASP A 525 -62.20 -17.58 -12.93
C ASP A 525 -62.44 -17.94 -14.42
N PRO A 526 -62.46 -19.23 -14.82
CA PRO A 526 -62.59 -19.63 -16.22
C PRO A 526 -64.07 -19.73 -16.62
N THR A 527 -64.74 -18.60 -16.85
CA THR A 527 -66.04 -18.62 -17.54
C THR A 527 -66.21 -17.43 -18.48
N THR A 528 -65.75 -17.57 -19.73
CA THR A 528 -66.47 -17.05 -20.92
C THR A 528 -65.80 -17.49 -22.24
N PRO A 529 -66.56 -17.78 -23.32
CA PRO A 529 -66.08 -18.54 -24.47
C PRO A 529 -65.47 -17.65 -25.57
N VAL A 530 -64.35 -18.10 -26.14
CA VAL A 530 -63.75 -17.51 -27.34
C VAL A 530 -64.52 -17.95 -28.59
N VAL A 531 -65.00 -16.97 -29.37
CA VAL A 531 -65.60 -17.18 -30.68
C VAL A 531 -64.51 -17.36 -31.74
N SER A 532 -64.64 -18.47 -32.46
CA SER A 532 -63.87 -18.97 -33.62
C SER A 532 -63.88 -18.03 -34.84
N THR A 533 -62.81 -17.95 -35.65
CA THR A 533 -62.56 -18.75 -36.88
C THR A 533 -61.45 -18.02 -37.71
N PRO A 534 -60.90 -18.56 -38.83
CA PRO A 534 -60.41 -19.93 -39.10
C PRO A 534 -59.07 -20.03 -39.92
N VAL A 535 -58.31 -21.11 -39.66
CA VAL A 535 -57.72 -22.12 -40.61
C VAL A 535 -56.56 -21.75 -41.58
N ASN A 536 -55.33 -22.20 -41.21
CA ASN A 536 -54.47 -23.25 -41.83
C ASN A 536 -53.87 -23.06 -43.26
N PRO A 537 -52.93 -23.92 -43.78
CA PRO A 537 -51.92 -24.82 -43.17
C PRO A 537 -50.52 -24.79 -43.87
N THR A 538 -49.50 -25.45 -43.28
CA THR A 538 -48.58 -26.50 -43.86
C THR A 538 -47.27 -26.61 -43.04
N LEU A 539 -47.04 -27.68 -42.26
CA LEU A 539 -46.34 -28.97 -42.57
C LEU A 539 -44.81 -28.77 -42.77
N THR A 540 -43.83 -29.40 -42.08
CA THR A 540 -43.69 -30.75 -41.50
C THR A 540 -42.54 -30.85 -40.45
N ASP A 541 -42.69 -31.75 -39.47
CA ASP A 541 -41.72 -32.41 -38.54
C ASP A 541 -41.12 -33.70 -39.21
N PRO A 542 -40.33 -34.65 -38.63
CA PRO A 542 -39.41 -34.76 -37.45
C PRO A 542 -38.04 -35.47 -37.71
N ASN A 543 -37.16 -35.49 -36.69
CA ASN A 543 -36.39 -36.66 -36.18
C ASN A 543 -35.44 -36.21 -35.02
N ASN A 544 -35.73 -36.41 -33.72
CA ASN A 544 -35.60 -37.61 -32.87
C ASN A 544 -34.14 -38.13 -32.73
N GLY A 545 -33.53 -38.40 -31.56
CA GLY A 545 -33.97 -38.46 -30.17
C GLY A 545 -32.89 -39.06 -29.22
N GLY A 546 -33.14 -38.99 -27.90
CA GLY A 546 -32.64 -39.95 -26.88
C GLY A 546 -31.74 -39.40 -25.75
N THR A 547 -32.25 -39.10 -24.54
CA THR A 547 -32.50 -39.96 -23.33
C THR A 547 -31.27 -40.39 -22.51
N LEU A 548 -31.28 -39.94 -21.25
CA LEU A 548 -30.50 -40.38 -20.07
C LEU A 548 -30.76 -41.86 -19.69
N PRO A 549 -29.93 -42.47 -18.82
CA PRO A 549 -30.40 -42.69 -17.43
C PRO A 549 -29.35 -42.63 -16.30
N THR A 550 -29.91 -42.71 -15.10
CA THR A 550 -29.47 -42.49 -13.71
C THR A 550 -28.84 -43.68 -12.98
N ASP A 551 -28.13 -43.34 -11.89
CA ASP A 551 -28.06 -43.94 -10.53
C ASP A 551 -27.30 -45.25 -10.18
N SER A 552 -26.49 -45.08 -9.12
CA SER A 552 -26.36 -45.87 -7.87
C SER A 552 -25.07 -46.66 -7.56
N PRO A 553 -24.73 -46.82 -6.25
CA PRO A 553 -23.36 -46.86 -5.71
C PRO A 553 -22.95 -48.25 -5.15
N LEU A 554 -21.75 -48.37 -4.51
CA LEU A 554 -21.49 -49.12 -3.25
C LEU A 554 -19.99 -49.43 -2.94
N VAL A 555 -19.61 -49.21 -1.66
CA VAL A 555 -18.83 -50.09 -0.74
C VAL A 555 -17.30 -49.93 -0.56
N GLU A 556 -16.92 -49.65 0.70
CA GLU A 556 -15.60 -49.80 1.35
C GLU A 556 -15.28 -51.25 1.76
N PRO A 557 -14.02 -51.54 2.13
CA PRO A 557 -13.78 -52.48 3.23
C PRO A 557 -12.77 -51.98 4.28
N THR A 558 -13.10 -52.26 5.54
CA THR A 558 -12.24 -52.33 6.73
C THR A 558 -11.46 -53.65 6.75
N ILE A 559 -10.26 -53.71 7.35
CA ILE A 559 -9.74 -54.79 8.25
C ILE A 559 -8.46 -54.30 8.99
N THR A 560 -8.30 -54.89 10.17
CA THR A 560 -7.55 -54.68 11.41
C THR A 560 -6.00 -54.77 11.38
N GLY A 561 -5.40 -54.29 12.49
CA GLY A 561 -3.96 -54.19 12.74
C GLY A 561 -3.25 -55.43 13.29
N GLU A 562 -1.93 -55.30 13.50
CA GLU A 562 -1.16 -55.86 14.64
C GLU A 562 0.35 -55.46 14.57
N THR A 563 0.83 -54.92 15.69
CA THR A 563 2.16 -55.06 16.36
C THR A 563 3.51 -54.57 15.75
N LEU A 564 4.20 -53.80 16.60
CA LEU A 564 5.63 -53.39 16.61
C LEU A 564 6.60 -54.59 16.81
N PRO A 565 7.91 -54.50 16.45
CA PRO A 565 8.90 -53.90 17.37
C PRO A 565 10.15 -53.22 16.76
N THR A 566 10.73 -52.33 17.59
CA THR A 566 12.16 -51.98 17.79
C THR A 566 12.93 -51.12 16.78
N ASP A 567 13.23 -49.90 17.22
CA ASP A 567 14.37 -49.04 16.84
C ASP A 567 15.69 -49.56 17.47
N PRO A 568 16.89 -49.29 16.90
CA PRO A 568 17.63 -48.10 17.33
C PRO A 568 18.43 -47.35 16.22
N ASN A 569 18.22 -46.04 16.16
CA ASN A 569 19.18 -44.93 16.04
C ASN A 569 20.44 -45.10 15.15
N THR A 570 20.63 -44.22 14.15
CA THR A 570 21.47 -43.00 14.30
C THR A 570 21.67 -42.18 13.00
N LEU A 571 21.48 -40.85 13.17
CA LEU A 571 22.19 -39.71 12.57
C LEU A 571 21.85 -39.22 11.15
N GLY A 572 21.17 -38.07 11.14
CA GLY A 572 21.18 -37.08 10.06
C GLY A 572 20.39 -35.84 10.49
N ALA A 573 21.03 -34.93 11.23
CA ALA A 573 20.43 -33.76 11.85
C ALA A 573 19.58 -32.92 10.86
N THR A 574 18.29 -32.77 11.16
CA THR A 574 17.44 -31.71 10.62
C THR A 574 17.87 -30.38 11.26
N PRO A 575 18.10 -29.30 10.48
CA PRO A 575 18.34 -27.99 11.06
C PRO A 575 17.13 -27.58 11.89
N VAL A 576 17.38 -27.26 13.16
CA VAL A 576 16.40 -26.62 14.04
C VAL A 576 16.06 -25.26 13.44
N MET A 577 14.84 -25.13 12.93
CA MET A 577 14.27 -23.85 12.50
C MET A 577 14.16 -22.94 13.74
N PRO A 578 14.66 -21.70 13.71
CA PRO A 578 14.37 -20.75 14.78
C PRO A 578 12.86 -20.50 14.84
N SER A 579 12.31 -20.51 16.05
CA SER A 579 10.97 -20.00 16.36
C SER A 579 10.83 -18.59 15.76
N PRO A 580 9.68 -18.20 15.20
CA PRO A 580 9.57 -16.94 14.47
C PRO A 580 9.88 -15.76 15.40
N ALA A 581 10.95 -15.04 15.10
CA ALA A 581 10.89 -13.60 15.27
C ALA A 581 9.80 -13.10 14.31
N ASP A 582 8.85 -12.38 14.87
CA ASP A 582 7.78 -11.67 14.18
C ASP A 582 8.35 -10.97 12.93
N PRO A 583 7.96 -11.35 11.69
CA PRO A 583 8.43 -10.66 10.50
C PRO A 583 7.88 -9.24 10.57
N THR A 584 8.78 -8.29 10.78
CA THR A 584 8.51 -6.85 10.82
C THR A 584 7.55 -6.47 9.70
N PHE A 585 6.35 -6.06 10.09
CA PHE A 585 5.48 -5.25 9.27
C PHE A 585 6.29 -4.04 8.78
N VAL A 586 6.26 -3.82 7.47
CA VAL A 586 6.35 -2.47 6.89
C VAL A 586 4.93 -2.10 6.45
N ASN A 587 3.99 -2.19 7.40
CA ASN A 587 3.07 -1.09 7.62
C ASN A 587 3.75 -0.30 8.73
N ASN A 588 4.10 0.96 8.49
CA ASN A 588 4.68 1.82 9.51
C ASN A 588 3.55 2.34 10.41
N PRO A 589 3.55 1.95 11.69
CA PRO A 589 3.28 2.86 12.78
C PRO A 589 4.58 3.06 13.55
N ILE A 590 5.45 3.97 13.07
CA ILE A 590 6.58 4.46 13.86
C ILE A 590 6.06 5.53 14.82
N ASN A 591 5.99 5.15 16.10
CA ASN A 591 6.20 5.94 17.33
C ASN A 591 5.99 7.47 17.23
N SER A 592 4.93 7.99 17.86
CA SER A 592 4.72 9.42 18.11
C SER A 592 5.07 9.78 19.55
N SER A 593 6.34 10.08 19.82
CA SER A 593 6.71 10.91 20.98
C SER A 593 6.38 12.38 20.70
N GLY A 594 5.10 12.73 20.87
CA GLY A 594 4.64 14.11 20.87
C GLY A 594 4.93 14.77 22.21
N ASN A 595 6.08 15.45 22.32
CA ASN A 595 6.31 16.40 23.41
C ASN A 595 5.23 17.48 23.38
N SER A 596 4.50 17.60 24.49
CA SER A 596 3.53 18.65 24.73
C SER A 596 4.24 20.01 24.82
N ILE A 597 4.04 20.87 23.83
CA ILE A 597 4.31 22.30 24.00
C ILE A 597 2.98 22.96 24.36
N SER A 598 2.81 23.27 25.65
CA SER A 598 1.72 24.13 26.10
C SER A 598 1.95 25.54 25.54
N MET A 599 0.97 26.07 24.82
CA MET A 599 0.90 27.49 24.51
C MET A 599 -0.20 28.11 25.36
N THR A 600 0.20 28.87 26.38
CA THR A 600 -0.67 29.82 27.07
C THR A 600 -1.01 30.99 26.14
N PRO A 601 -2.23 31.54 26.21
CA PRO A 601 -2.66 32.62 25.32
C PRO A 601 -2.11 33.96 25.82
N THR A 602 -1.24 34.60 25.03
CA THR A 602 -0.82 35.98 25.28
C THR A 602 -1.71 36.96 24.50
N ALA A 603 -2.11 38.02 25.19
CA ALA A 603 -3.12 39.00 24.80
C ALA A 603 -2.92 39.67 23.42
N ILE A 604 -4.06 39.94 22.79
CA ILE A 604 -4.23 40.74 21.56
C ILE A 604 -3.96 42.22 21.87
N PRO A 605 -3.10 42.94 21.12
CA PRO A 605 -3.15 44.38 21.05
C PRO A 605 -4.06 44.82 19.91
N THR A 606 -5.08 45.61 20.25
CA THR A 606 -5.87 46.42 19.34
C THR A 606 -5.02 47.55 18.75
N LEU A 607 -5.01 47.73 17.42
CA LEU A 607 -4.68 49.02 16.81
C LEU A 607 -5.54 49.32 15.58
N SER A 608 -5.92 50.60 15.55
CA SER A 608 -6.87 51.32 14.71
C SER A 608 -6.49 51.45 13.24
N GLY A 609 -7.51 51.70 12.41
CA GLY A 609 -7.40 51.86 10.97
C GLY A 609 -6.57 53.05 10.48
N GLY A 610 -6.13 52.91 9.22
CA GLY A 610 -5.53 53.95 8.39
C GLY A 610 -5.37 53.45 6.94
N ASN A 611 -5.97 54.16 6.00
CA ASN A 611 -5.98 53.90 4.56
C ASN A 611 -4.67 54.40 3.91
N GLN A 612 -3.84 53.55 3.29
CA GLN A 612 -2.83 53.88 2.26
C GLN A 612 -2.34 52.60 1.52
N PRO A 613 -1.80 52.70 0.29
CA PRO A 613 -2.04 51.75 -0.80
C PRO A 613 -1.11 50.54 -0.82
N ASN A 614 -1.57 49.47 -1.49
CA ASN A 614 -0.87 48.22 -1.75
C ASN A 614 0.64 48.38 -2.03
N PRO A 615 1.52 47.74 -1.25
CA PRO A 615 2.89 47.50 -1.68
C PRO A 615 2.87 46.42 -2.77
N ILE A 616 3.55 46.72 -3.87
CA ILE A 616 3.92 45.78 -4.94
C ILE A 616 4.44 44.50 -4.28
N ALA A 617 3.87 43.36 -4.68
CA ALA A 617 4.24 42.04 -4.18
C ALA A 617 5.76 41.85 -4.26
N ALA A 618 6.41 41.70 -3.10
CA ALA A 618 7.80 41.30 -3.03
C ALA A 618 7.92 39.88 -3.61
N VAL A 619 8.50 39.77 -4.81
CA VAL A 619 8.82 38.50 -5.44
C VAL A 619 9.88 37.79 -4.58
N ARG A 620 9.49 36.68 -3.95
CA ARG A 620 10.41 35.85 -3.15
C ARG A 620 11.54 35.31 -4.04
N PRO A 621 12.79 35.18 -3.53
CA PRO A 621 13.89 34.60 -4.30
C PRO A 621 13.54 33.18 -4.78
N ARG A 622 13.79 32.86 -6.06
CA ARG A 622 13.61 31.50 -6.59
C ARG A 622 14.40 30.51 -5.73
N ASN A 623 13.75 29.44 -5.27
CA ASN A 623 14.46 28.32 -4.69
C ASN A 623 15.25 27.61 -5.81
N ILE A 624 16.57 27.76 -5.80
CA ILE A 624 17.47 27.17 -6.78
C ILE A 624 17.83 25.72 -6.43
N PHE A 625 17.39 25.20 -5.28
CA PHE A 625 17.75 23.87 -4.80
C PHE A 625 16.60 22.88 -5.08
N THR A 626 16.91 21.78 -5.76
CA THR A 626 15.97 20.67 -5.97
C THR A 626 16.07 19.66 -4.82
N ARG A 627 15.03 18.83 -4.63
CA ARG A 627 15.02 17.76 -3.60
C ARG A 627 16.15 16.73 -3.75
N SER A 628 16.68 16.55 -4.97
CA SER A 628 17.82 15.69 -5.28
C SER A 628 19.17 16.36 -5.00
N GLY A 629 19.21 17.52 -4.34
CA GLY A 629 20.43 18.28 -4.09
C GLY A 629 20.99 19.00 -5.33
N VAL A 630 20.32 18.97 -6.49
CA VAL A 630 20.77 19.72 -7.67
C VAL A 630 20.52 21.21 -7.44
N ILE A 631 21.56 22.02 -7.63
CA ILE A 631 21.49 23.47 -7.69
C ILE A 631 21.22 23.88 -9.14
N ASN A 632 20.05 24.43 -9.40
CA ASN A 632 19.65 24.94 -10.71
C ASN A 632 20.05 26.39 -10.88
N LEU A 633 21.18 26.60 -11.54
CA LEU A 633 21.69 27.94 -11.81
C LEU A 633 21.18 28.53 -13.12
N ARG A 634 20.30 27.84 -13.87
CA ARG A 634 19.82 28.28 -15.18
C ARG A 634 18.81 29.42 -15.07
N LYS A 635 18.96 30.42 -15.94
CA LYS A 635 18.00 31.54 -16.09
C LYS A 635 17.74 32.27 -14.75
N LEU A 636 18.80 32.48 -13.97
CA LEU A 636 18.74 33.24 -12.73
C LEU A 636 18.87 34.73 -13.00
N ASP A 637 18.01 35.51 -12.36
CA ASP A 637 18.06 36.96 -12.25
C ASP A 637 17.98 37.26 -10.73
N LEU A 638 19.13 37.22 -10.06
CA LEU A 638 19.25 37.31 -8.61
C LEU A 638 19.20 38.76 -8.11
N ASN A 639 19.54 39.73 -8.97
CA ASN A 639 19.44 41.16 -8.66
C ASN A 639 18.08 41.77 -9.06
N GLN A 640 17.22 40.99 -9.74
CA GLN A 640 15.88 41.36 -10.20
C GLN A 640 15.89 42.55 -11.18
N ASP A 641 16.92 42.66 -12.01
CA ASP A 641 17.05 43.75 -13.00
C ASP A 641 16.38 43.44 -14.34
N GLY A 642 15.75 42.27 -14.48
CA GLY A 642 15.07 41.80 -15.67
C GLY A 642 15.99 41.12 -16.68
N ARG A 643 17.28 40.94 -16.36
CA ARG A 643 18.26 40.22 -17.18
C ARG A 643 18.76 38.99 -16.45
N ILE A 644 18.97 37.91 -17.22
CA ILE A 644 19.60 36.71 -16.68
C ILE A 644 21.06 37.04 -16.36
N ASP A 645 21.43 36.94 -15.08
CA ASP A 645 22.81 37.00 -14.61
C ASP A 645 23.67 36.06 -15.45
N ARG A 646 24.90 36.43 -15.80
CA ARG A 646 25.83 35.53 -16.53
C ARG A 646 26.74 34.73 -15.60
N THR A 647 26.95 35.23 -14.39
CA THR A 647 27.82 34.65 -13.37
C THR A 647 27.14 34.77 -12.02
N VAL A 648 27.29 33.74 -11.19
CA VAL A 648 26.79 33.71 -9.81
C VAL A 648 27.94 33.39 -8.85
N LYS A 649 27.92 34.02 -7.68
CA LYS A 649 28.82 33.72 -6.57
C LYS A 649 28.13 32.69 -5.67
N LEU A 650 28.74 31.51 -5.53
CA LEU A 650 28.31 30.50 -4.57
C LEU A 650 29.19 30.56 -3.33
N SER A 651 28.58 30.65 -2.15
CA SER A 651 29.26 30.58 -0.87
C SER A 651 28.85 29.30 -0.14
N PHE A 652 29.84 28.56 0.35
CA PHE A 652 29.71 27.35 1.16
C PHE A 652 30.15 27.71 2.57
N SER A 653 29.24 27.60 3.54
CA SER A 653 29.45 28.02 4.92
C SER A 653 28.86 27.02 5.89
N ASP A 654 29.14 27.17 7.19
CA ASP A 654 28.60 26.27 8.23
C ASP A 654 29.02 24.80 8.01
N ILE A 655 30.28 24.60 7.60
CA ILE A 655 30.86 23.30 7.28
C ILE A 655 31.16 22.56 8.58
N HIS A 656 30.55 21.40 8.76
CA HIS A 656 30.78 20.51 9.91
C HIS A 656 30.69 19.04 9.47
N SER A 657 31.28 18.14 10.27
CA SER A 657 31.40 16.73 9.92
C SER A 657 31.48 15.89 11.19
N ASN A 658 30.54 14.95 11.36
CA ASN A 658 30.57 13.94 12.43
C ASN A 658 31.17 12.60 11.96
N ALA A 659 31.58 12.53 10.69
CA ALA A 659 32.18 11.37 10.05
C ALA A 659 33.40 10.78 10.77
N LEU A 660 33.57 9.46 10.64
CA LEU A 660 34.84 8.78 10.91
C LEU A 660 35.83 8.89 9.74
N TYR A 661 35.37 9.06 8.50
CA TYR A 661 36.23 9.15 7.32
C TYR A 661 36.67 10.57 6.97
N ASN A 662 37.88 10.71 6.43
CA ASN A 662 38.35 11.99 5.91
C ASN A 662 37.79 12.24 4.51
N ASN A 663 36.59 12.79 4.46
CA ASN A 663 35.80 12.92 3.23
C ASN A 663 36.19 14.15 2.42
N SER A 664 36.10 14.02 1.09
CA SER A 664 36.17 15.14 0.15
C SER A 664 34.81 15.35 -0.49
N VAL A 665 34.25 16.56 -0.33
CA VAL A 665 32.91 16.92 -0.79
C VAL A 665 32.98 18.04 -1.82
N GLY A 666 32.17 17.96 -2.87
CA GLY A 666 32.15 18.95 -3.92
C GLY A 666 30.91 18.88 -4.80
N PHE A 667 30.94 19.61 -5.91
CA PHE A 667 29.86 19.65 -6.89
C PHE A 667 30.37 19.34 -8.29
N TYR A 668 29.51 18.81 -9.16
CA TYR A 668 29.80 18.57 -10.57
C TYR A 668 28.65 19.02 -11.47
N LYS A 669 28.95 19.30 -12.74
CA LYS A 669 27.94 19.72 -13.70
C LYS A 669 27.07 18.54 -14.15
N VAL A 670 25.76 18.74 -14.19
CA VAL A 670 24.80 17.81 -14.79
C VAL A 670 24.06 18.50 -15.95
N ALA A 671 23.68 17.72 -16.96
CA ALA A 671 22.99 18.22 -18.15
C ALA A 671 21.51 18.48 -17.89
N ASN A 672 20.90 17.73 -16.98
CA ASN A 672 19.49 17.86 -16.61
C ASN A 672 19.25 17.52 -15.13
N THR A 673 18.02 17.73 -14.66
CA THR A 673 17.62 17.53 -13.26
C THR A 673 17.52 16.05 -12.87
N ARG A 674 17.59 15.12 -13.83
CA ARG A 674 17.67 13.66 -13.57
C ARG A 674 19.09 13.19 -13.27
N GLY A 675 20.09 14.05 -13.44
CA GLY A 675 21.48 13.78 -13.10
C GLY A 675 22.36 13.35 -14.26
N ASP A 676 21.87 13.33 -15.49
CA ASP A 676 22.67 12.88 -16.63
C ASP A 676 23.95 13.74 -16.78
N VAL A 677 25.10 13.10 -17.00
CA VAL A 677 26.41 13.76 -17.13
C VAL A 677 26.92 13.58 -18.55
N LEU A 678 27.38 14.66 -19.16
CA LEU A 678 28.07 14.60 -20.46
C LEU A 678 29.49 14.08 -20.25
N ASP A 679 29.87 12.96 -20.84
CA ASP A 679 31.26 12.51 -20.81
C ASP A 679 32.14 13.49 -21.62
N PRO A 680 33.10 14.18 -20.99
CA PRO A 680 33.94 15.16 -21.67
C PRO A 680 34.90 14.54 -22.69
N VAL A 681 35.10 13.21 -22.67
CA VAL A 681 35.97 12.49 -23.61
C VAL A 681 35.17 12.02 -24.83
N SER A 682 34.06 11.32 -24.63
CA SER A 682 33.27 10.76 -25.74
C SER A 682 32.18 11.70 -26.27
N GLY A 683 31.81 12.75 -25.53
CA GLY A 683 30.67 13.60 -25.83
C GLY A 683 29.30 12.92 -25.63
N THR A 684 29.27 11.72 -25.05
CA THR A 684 28.03 10.96 -24.82
C THR A 684 27.37 11.35 -23.52
N LEU A 685 26.05 11.40 -23.49
CA LEU A 685 25.29 11.64 -22.27
C LEU A 685 25.13 10.32 -21.48
N ILE A 686 25.64 10.28 -20.25
CA ILE A 686 25.65 9.11 -19.37
C ILE A 686 24.65 9.32 -18.23
N GLN A 687 23.69 8.42 -18.10
CA GLN A 687 22.68 8.44 -17.03
C GLN A 687 23.24 7.91 -15.70
N PRO A 688 22.73 8.35 -14.54
CA PRO A 688 23.04 7.75 -13.24
C PRO A 688 22.92 6.22 -13.25
N GLY A 689 23.94 5.54 -12.77
CA GLY A 689 23.98 4.06 -12.69
C GLY A 689 24.46 3.35 -13.93
N LYS A 690 24.80 4.08 -15.00
CA LYS A 690 25.51 3.52 -16.15
C LYS A 690 27.02 3.51 -15.91
N ALA A 691 27.71 2.55 -16.52
CA ALA A 691 29.16 2.44 -16.44
C ALA A 691 29.84 3.76 -16.91
N GLY A 692 30.89 4.17 -16.21
CA GLY A 692 31.61 5.42 -16.51
C GLY A 692 30.99 6.69 -15.91
N TYR A 693 29.78 6.63 -15.31
CA TYR A 693 29.12 7.82 -14.75
C TYR A 693 29.96 8.54 -13.69
N ALA A 694 30.47 7.84 -12.68
CA ALA A 694 31.24 8.45 -11.58
C ALA A 694 32.50 9.15 -12.09
N ARG A 695 33.19 8.55 -13.08
CA ARG A 695 34.37 9.13 -13.72
C ARG A 695 34.02 10.39 -14.50
N ALA A 696 32.98 10.35 -15.34
CA ALA A 696 32.50 11.50 -16.09
C ALA A 696 32.06 12.64 -15.15
N ALA A 697 31.35 12.32 -14.05
CA ALA A 697 30.90 13.26 -13.04
C ALA A 697 32.08 13.99 -12.38
N LEU A 698 33.07 13.24 -11.88
CA LEU A 698 34.24 13.81 -11.20
C LEU A 698 35.20 14.57 -12.13
N GLN A 699 35.22 14.24 -13.42
CA GLN A 699 35.91 15.04 -14.45
C GLN A 699 35.22 16.39 -14.71
N GLN A 700 33.89 16.45 -14.55
CA GLN A 700 33.08 17.66 -14.64
C GLN A 700 32.89 18.42 -13.32
N ARG A 701 33.69 18.10 -12.29
CA ARG A 701 33.60 18.78 -10.99
C ARG A 701 33.86 20.29 -11.11
N LEU A 702 33.15 21.06 -10.29
CA LEU A 702 33.35 22.49 -10.11
C LEU A 702 34.69 22.72 -9.41
N ARG A 703 35.71 23.12 -10.19
CA ARG A 703 37.04 23.41 -9.65
C ARG A 703 36.96 24.61 -8.70
N GLY A 704 37.65 24.51 -7.56
CA GLY A 704 37.60 25.51 -6.49
C GLY A 704 36.61 25.20 -5.36
N VAL A 705 35.83 24.12 -5.48
CA VAL A 705 35.01 23.58 -4.37
C VAL A 705 35.53 22.19 -4.02
N ASN A 706 36.34 22.13 -2.96
CA ASN A 706 36.84 20.90 -2.37
C ASN A 706 36.75 21.04 -0.85
N LEU A 707 35.61 20.61 -0.30
CA LEU A 707 35.30 20.75 1.11
C LEU A 707 35.77 19.51 1.86
N THR A 708 36.39 19.73 3.00
CA THR A 708 36.81 18.72 3.99
C THR A 708 36.39 19.21 5.38
N ARG A 709 36.52 18.35 6.41
CA ARG A 709 36.17 18.72 7.79
C ARG A 709 36.96 19.92 8.33
N ASP A 710 38.12 20.18 7.74
CA ASP A 710 39.03 21.28 8.11
C ASP A 710 38.86 22.52 7.22
N THR A 711 37.93 22.48 6.27
CA THR A 711 37.71 23.58 5.33
C THR A 711 36.82 24.64 5.97
N GLY A 712 37.34 25.87 6.09
CA GLY A 712 36.51 27.04 6.44
C GLY A 712 35.62 27.49 5.27
N ASP A 713 34.88 28.59 5.44
CA ASP A 713 33.96 29.09 4.41
C ASP A 713 34.64 29.26 3.04
N VAL A 714 34.04 28.69 1.99
CA VAL A 714 34.56 28.74 0.61
C VAL A 714 33.62 29.56 -0.26
N THR A 715 34.16 30.36 -1.18
CA THR A 715 33.37 31.05 -2.19
C THR A 715 33.94 30.80 -3.59
N VAL A 716 33.07 30.49 -4.56
CA VAL A 716 33.45 30.32 -5.97
C VAL A 716 32.51 31.12 -6.89
N ARG A 717 33.02 31.59 -8.03
CA ARG A 717 32.20 32.16 -9.11
C ARG A 717 31.98 31.10 -10.20
N THR A 718 30.74 30.94 -10.67
CA THR A 718 30.40 29.99 -11.74
C THR A 718 29.33 30.55 -12.68
N SER A 719 29.18 29.96 -13.86
CA SER A 719 28.19 30.39 -14.86
C SER A 719 26.77 29.98 -14.48
N THR A 720 25.79 30.86 -14.71
CA THR A 720 24.34 30.70 -14.50
C THR A 720 23.60 29.96 -15.63
N ASN A 721 24.29 29.07 -16.34
CA ASN A 721 23.66 28.18 -17.32
C ASN A 721 24.06 26.72 -17.09
N THR A 722 24.21 26.36 -15.83
CA THR A 722 24.59 25.00 -15.43
C THR A 722 23.64 24.51 -14.35
N LEU A 723 23.51 23.19 -14.27
CA LEU A 723 23.02 22.52 -13.07
C LEU A 723 24.24 21.96 -12.34
N LEU A 724 24.23 21.98 -11.01
CA LEU A 724 25.30 21.39 -10.19
C LEU A 724 24.70 20.33 -9.27
N ALA A 725 25.32 19.16 -9.19
CA ALA A 725 24.94 18.12 -8.25
C ALA A 725 26.09 17.86 -7.26
N PRO A 726 25.80 17.58 -5.98
CA PRO A 726 26.80 17.28 -4.97
C PRO A 726 27.34 15.85 -5.09
N PHE A 727 28.57 15.66 -4.61
CA PHE A 727 29.19 14.37 -4.39
C PHE A 727 30.04 14.36 -3.12
N LEU A 728 30.24 13.19 -2.52
CA LEU A 728 31.18 12.92 -1.45
C LEU A 728 32.09 11.75 -1.87
N ILE A 729 33.40 11.85 -1.59
CA ILE A 729 34.33 10.73 -1.71
C ILE A 729 34.79 10.35 -0.32
N ALA A 730 34.47 9.13 0.08
CA ALA A 730 34.77 8.58 1.38
C ALA A 730 36.26 8.30 1.53
N ASN A 731 36.88 8.88 2.56
CA ASN A 731 38.29 8.67 2.94
C ASN A 731 39.31 8.81 1.79
N SER A 732 39.06 9.70 0.83
CA SER A 732 39.94 9.92 -0.33
C SER A 732 39.60 11.23 -1.04
N THR A 733 40.30 11.52 -2.14
CA THR A 733 40.13 12.74 -2.94
C THR A 733 39.69 12.44 -4.37
N PRO A 734 39.10 13.42 -5.11
CA PRO A 734 38.76 13.24 -6.51
C PRO A 734 39.96 12.89 -7.39
N GLY A 735 41.16 13.40 -7.05
CA GLY A 735 42.39 13.09 -7.79
C GLY A 735 42.79 11.63 -7.63
N GLU A 736 42.79 11.12 -6.40
CA GLU A 736 43.10 9.72 -6.10
C GLU A 736 42.05 8.75 -6.65
N TYR A 737 40.76 9.11 -6.57
CA TYR A 737 39.68 8.32 -7.16
C TYR A 737 39.86 8.19 -8.67
N LEU A 738 40.19 9.29 -9.36
CA LEU A 738 40.40 9.30 -10.81
C LEU A 738 41.71 8.64 -11.26
N SER A 739 42.72 8.51 -10.40
CA SER A 739 44.01 7.88 -10.73
C SER A 739 44.03 6.36 -10.54
N LYS A 740 43.07 5.77 -9.81
CA LYS A 740 43.07 4.35 -9.42
C LYS A 740 42.51 3.37 -10.47
N ASP A 741 42.26 3.84 -11.69
CA ASP A 741 41.58 3.07 -12.75
C ASP A 741 42.54 2.49 -13.81
N ALA A 742 43.71 1.99 -13.39
CA ALA A 742 44.70 1.44 -14.32
C ALA A 742 45.06 -0.05 -14.14
N ASN A 743 44.70 -0.74 -13.05
CA ASN A 743 44.81 -2.22 -12.93
C ASN A 743 44.18 -2.77 -11.63
N GLY A 744 42.95 -3.28 -11.72
CA GLY A 744 42.42 -4.50 -11.09
C GLY A 744 42.86 -5.04 -9.72
N SER A 745 43.11 -4.27 -8.66
CA SER A 745 43.17 -4.83 -7.30
C SER A 745 42.54 -3.93 -6.23
N GLU A 746 41.62 -4.53 -5.46
CA GLU A 746 40.96 -4.15 -4.19
C GLU A 746 41.01 -2.70 -3.65
N LYS A 747 39.81 -2.21 -3.31
CA LYS A 747 39.47 -0.94 -2.62
C LYS A 747 39.67 0.35 -3.43
N ILE A 748 38.81 0.56 -4.43
CA ILE A 748 38.51 1.91 -4.94
C ILE A 748 37.75 2.66 -3.83
N PRO A 749 38.15 3.89 -3.46
CA PRO A 749 37.40 4.72 -2.52
C PRO A 749 35.95 4.89 -2.96
N HIS A 750 34.98 4.88 -2.05
CA HIS A 750 33.58 5.03 -2.42
C HIS A 750 33.27 6.49 -2.76
N ALA A 751 32.75 6.72 -3.96
CA ALA A 751 32.18 8.02 -4.35
C ALA A 751 30.66 7.91 -4.31
N TYR A 752 30.04 8.81 -3.55
CA TYR A 752 28.61 8.91 -3.42
C TYR A 752 28.11 10.21 -4.02
N PHE A 753 26.96 10.12 -4.69
CA PHE A 753 26.35 11.15 -5.49
C PHE A 753 24.91 11.35 -5.04
N ALA A 754 24.36 12.51 -5.38
CA ALA A 754 22.99 12.89 -5.05
C ALA A 754 21.91 11.95 -5.65
N PHE A 755 22.25 11.25 -6.74
CA PHE A 755 21.36 10.32 -7.42
C PHE A 755 21.61 8.90 -6.94
N ARG A 756 20.61 8.30 -6.29
CA ARG A 756 20.68 6.92 -5.76
C ARG A 756 21.17 5.91 -6.81
N GLY A 757 20.73 6.04 -8.05
CA GLY A 757 21.16 5.17 -9.15
C GLY A 757 22.65 5.26 -9.48
N ALA A 758 23.30 6.40 -9.21
CA ALA A 758 24.74 6.60 -9.42
C ALA A 758 25.62 5.99 -8.33
N ASN A 759 25.04 5.60 -7.19
CA ASN A 759 25.77 5.04 -6.06
C ASN A 759 25.88 3.53 -6.22
N ALA A 760 27.08 2.99 -6.01
CA ALA A 760 27.36 1.56 -6.22
C ALA A 760 26.55 0.64 -5.29
N ASP A 761 26.16 1.14 -4.12
CA ASP A 761 25.30 0.45 -3.14
C ASP A 761 23.80 0.71 -3.33
N ARG A 762 23.45 1.58 -4.29
CA ARG A 762 22.09 2.07 -4.51
C ARG A 762 21.46 2.65 -3.25
N ALA A 763 22.24 3.24 -2.34
CA ALA A 763 21.71 3.96 -1.19
C ALA A 763 21.68 5.48 -1.45
N ARG A 764 20.96 6.20 -0.60
CA ARG A 764 20.96 7.67 -0.60
C ARG A 764 22.03 8.14 0.36
N HIS A 765 22.96 8.96 -0.14
CA HIS A 765 24.08 9.50 0.64
C HIS A 765 24.12 11.01 0.67
N VAL A 766 23.17 11.67 -0.01
CA VAL A 766 23.06 13.12 0.03
C VAL A 766 21.61 13.48 0.23
N ARG A 767 21.36 14.44 1.11
CA ARG A 767 20.03 14.99 1.39
C ARG A 767 20.13 16.49 1.58
N VAL A 768 19.12 17.23 1.12
CA VAL A 768 18.92 18.61 1.53
C VAL A 768 18.13 18.57 2.84
N LEU A 769 18.75 18.96 3.95
CA LEU A 769 18.19 18.80 5.30
C LEU A 769 17.13 19.87 5.59
N ASN A 770 17.42 21.11 5.23
CA ASN A 770 16.48 22.22 5.30
C ASN A 770 16.95 23.36 4.40
N GLY A 771 16.08 23.86 3.52
CA GLY A 771 16.36 25.00 2.65
C GLY A 771 17.60 24.79 1.77
N ASN A 772 18.72 25.36 2.19
CA ASN A 772 20.00 25.35 1.49
C ASN A 772 21.12 24.59 2.21
N THR A 773 20.78 23.80 3.25
CA THR A 773 21.70 22.92 3.96
C THR A 773 21.77 21.55 3.31
N PHE A 774 22.97 21.10 2.97
CA PHE A 774 23.28 19.79 2.43
C PHE A 774 23.87 18.92 3.53
N GLY A 775 23.38 17.69 3.66
CA GLY A 775 23.88 16.66 4.55
C GLY A 775 24.25 15.40 3.78
N PHE A 776 25.22 14.64 4.28
CA PHE A 776 25.82 13.50 3.62
C PHE A 776 26.00 12.31 4.56
N GLU A 777 26.06 11.12 3.97
CA GLU A 777 26.46 9.85 4.61
C GLU A 777 27.74 9.33 3.93
N ASP A 778 28.74 8.91 4.71
CA ASP A 778 30.04 8.46 4.20
C ASP A 778 30.25 6.93 4.25
N LEU A 779 29.34 6.20 4.87
CA LEU A 779 29.39 4.74 5.00
C LEU A 779 28.50 4.03 3.98
N TRP A 780 28.97 2.88 3.50
CA TRP A 780 28.26 2.00 2.55
C TRP A 780 26.84 1.68 3.02
N ARG A 781 25.87 1.72 2.09
CA ARG A 781 24.42 1.59 2.33
C ARG A 781 23.78 2.77 3.10
N GLY A 782 24.48 3.90 3.19
CA GLY A 782 23.99 5.14 3.76
C GLY A 782 24.01 5.17 5.28
N GLY A 783 24.98 4.49 5.91
CA GLY A 783 25.28 4.60 7.34
C GLY A 783 24.09 4.42 8.27
N ASP A 784 24.01 5.30 9.27
CA ASP A 784 22.93 5.43 10.26
C ASP A 784 21.81 6.38 9.82
N LYS A 785 21.97 7.06 8.67
CA LYS A 785 20.93 7.78 7.91
C LYS A 785 20.46 9.08 8.55
N ASP A 786 21.25 9.71 9.41
CA ASP A 786 20.97 11.03 9.95
C ASP A 786 21.51 12.18 9.07
N PHE A 787 22.38 11.86 8.10
CA PHE A 787 23.03 12.73 7.12
C PHE A 787 23.93 13.80 7.73
N ASP A 788 24.52 13.51 8.89
CA ASP A 788 25.38 14.43 9.64
C ASP A 788 26.90 14.15 9.50
N ASP A 789 27.27 13.06 8.81
CA ASP A 789 28.68 12.70 8.53
C ASP A 789 29.42 13.86 7.85
N PHE A 790 28.73 14.62 7.00
CA PHE A 790 29.21 15.89 6.49
C PHE A 790 28.04 16.80 6.18
N ALA A 791 28.06 18.05 6.62
CA ALA A 791 27.01 19.01 6.30
C ALA A 791 27.51 20.45 6.14
N PHE A 792 26.84 21.22 5.29
CA PHE A 792 27.12 22.64 5.03
C PHE A 792 25.94 23.36 4.38
N LYS A 793 25.94 24.69 4.45
CA LYS A 793 24.98 25.58 3.77
C LYS A 793 25.55 26.12 2.47
N VAL A 794 24.69 26.27 1.46
CA VAL A 794 25.04 26.90 0.17
C VAL A 794 24.21 28.15 -0.06
N THR A 795 24.83 29.27 -0.37
CA THR A 795 24.11 30.48 -0.80
C THR A 795 24.57 30.95 -2.16
N ALA A 796 23.66 31.56 -2.92
CA ALA A 796 23.94 32.14 -4.22
C ALA A 796 23.70 33.65 -4.18
N GLN A 797 24.66 34.43 -4.68
CA GLN A 797 24.61 35.88 -4.72
C GLN A 797 24.93 36.38 -6.14
N PRO A 798 24.34 37.50 -6.60
CA PRO A 798 24.77 38.15 -7.83
C PRO A 798 26.24 38.58 -7.72
N VAL A 799 26.92 38.66 -8.86
CA VAL A 799 28.36 39.02 -8.96
C VAL A 799 28.57 40.47 -9.32
#